data_AF-A0A0P6XIT2-F1
#
_entry.id   AF-A0A0P6XIT2-F1
#
_cell.length_a   1.000
_cell.length_b   1.000
_cell.length_c   1.000
_cell.angle_alpha   90.00
_cell.angle_beta   90.00
_cell.angle_gamma   90.00
#
_symmetry.space_group_name_H-M   'P 1'
#
loop_
_entity.id
_entity.type
_entity.pdbx_description
1 polymer ?
#
loop_
_entity_poly.entity_id
_entity_poly.type
_entity_poly.pdbx_seq_one_letter_code
_entity_poly.pdbx_strand_id
1 'polypeptide(L)'
;MTLRSLLKHPRLTLHFVLSLLASISLSGCQALTIFQPTPAPSTSTPASVPLVPLTFQVTVPSATSSGDVILEVVDEVTGIALNSQRYKMQPAGEQRYTLELGFPVGSVVRYRYLRQEIIPQVERNPYGQPVRYRLAVARAPAIIEDHVVAWQGSGPVIESGRLVGQVFDATTRAPVADALVCMAGIQTFTTSDGSFTLENLPPGKHNLVILPTEGSYHVFQQEAVIAPNALTPAQIALQPARLVNLTFVVQPPTEHIRGLPLRIVGNLRSLGNTFADLEGGLSVLPSRAPLLSLLDDGRYTFTLSLPEGTDLRYKYTLGDGFWNAEHALDGSFKVRQLIVPDHDTTINDQIETWAMDDSERNPLTLYIKAPPETPADERISIQFRLYTWTPAIPMWPLGNQQWLYVFYSPQHALGEVSYRVCRNEQCGLADDLATAGSTASGLPLISSEGSNTITHQVEKWNNLTPWSFTPPSIESATPRSSFVAAVEVAPHLSPLALPHLPATFMSIRELNANWIILSPTWSLTSTTPPRLEYVPTNGISSADLNALVSNAQQQGLSVALYPRTNPFALTQALSDNPNSIETWFSEYRRFILHVADKAAQSRAQALILGGPETEPLLSIHEADWRDLITAIRQKFTGQLIWTITEHQLETPPAWLDQVDGVYVLLSSLPNDGFPDESQLNEAMGNYLDASLSSLSQQLGKPLWVGIDYPSAQPIQDGCVVHQEGCLSSEHLIWNGSLPSLSPDLDRQARIYQAIAVAINARPWISGFTTRGYHPAVNLTDASPSVRGKPAAAVLSAWFRAWKNASP
;
A
#
# COMPACT_ATOMS: atom_id res chain seq x y z
N MET A 1 -39.55 -32.12 -3.25
CA MET A 1 -40.24 -33.36 -2.84
C MET A 1 -39.93 -33.61 -1.37
N THR A 2 -40.75 -33.09 -0.45
CA THR A 2 -41.96 -33.68 0.18
C THR A 2 -41.70 -34.75 1.25
N LEU A 3 -42.01 -34.34 2.49
CA LEU A 3 -42.53 -35.12 3.60
C LEU A 3 -43.37 -36.34 3.16
N ARG A 4 -43.11 -37.52 3.75
CA ARG A 4 -44.11 -38.43 4.40
C ARG A 4 -43.54 -39.85 4.60
N SER A 5 -43.39 -40.26 5.86
CA SER A 5 -43.74 -41.56 6.47
C SER A 5 -42.96 -41.61 7.81
N LEU A 6 -43.50 -41.87 8.99
CA LEU A 6 -44.36 -42.98 9.39
C LEU A 6 -45.16 -42.60 10.66
N LEU A 7 -46.48 -42.82 10.59
CA LEU A 7 -47.36 -43.03 11.74
C LEU A 7 -47.22 -44.48 12.22
N LYS A 8 -47.11 -44.70 13.54
CA LYS A 8 -47.56 -45.94 14.21
C LYS A 8 -48.28 -45.60 15.51
N HIS A 9 -49.59 -45.87 15.51
CA HIS A 9 -50.59 -45.83 16.60
C HIS A 9 -50.31 -46.88 17.72
N PRO A 10 -51.18 -47.16 18.71
CA PRO A 10 -52.38 -46.45 19.25
C PRO A 10 -52.41 -46.39 20.81
N ARG A 11 -53.34 -45.60 21.36
CA ARG A 11 -53.95 -45.62 22.72
C ARG A 11 -53.79 -44.29 23.47
N LEU A 12 -54.66 -43.32 23.18
CA LEU A 12 -55.21 -42.40 24.20
C LEU A 12 -56.42 -41.59 23.68
N THR A 13 -57.30 -42.23 22.90
CA THR A 13 -58.52 -41.62 22.35
C THR A 13 -59.67 -41.69 23.36
N LEU A 14 -59.51 -41.07 24.53
CA LEU A 14 -60.62 -40.83 25.48
C LEU A 14 -60.46 -39.58 26.36
N HIS A 15 -59.34 -38.85 26.30
CA HIS A 15 -59.09 -37.68 27.16
C HIS A 15 -59.08 -36.32 26.43
N PHE A 16 -59.36 -36.27 25.13
CA PHE A 16 -59.26 -35.01 24.35
C PHE A 16 -60.59 -34.44 23.84
N VAL A 17 -61.72 -35.09 24.14
CA VAL A 17 -63.05 -34.64 23.67
C VAL A 17 -63.90 -34.05 24.81
N LEU A 18 -63.45 -34.14 26.08
CA LEU A 18 -64.20 -33.59 27.23
C LEU A 18 -63.71 -32.22 27.75
N SER A 19 -62.60 -31.66 27.24
CA SER A 19 -62.06 -30.39 27.73
C SER A 19 -62.40 -29.17 26.86
N LEU A 20 -63.19 -29.33 25.78
CA LEU A 20 -63.44 -28.25 24.81
C LEU A 20 -64.87 -27.66 24.87
N LEU A 21 -65.67 -27.97 25.90
CA LEU A 21 -67.09 -27.56 25.94
C LEU A 21 -67.57 -27.00 27.29
N ALA A 22 -66.67 -26.65 28.22
CA ALA A 22 -67.04 -26.09 29.51
C ALA A 22 -66.17 -24.89 29.92
N SER A 23 -66.19 -23.81 29.13
CA SER A 23 -65.78 -22.48 29.60
C SER A 23 -66.06 -21.37 28.58
N ILE A 24 -67.32 -21.22 28.18
CA ILE A 24 -67.83 -19.95 27.64
C ILE A 24 -69.02 -19.53 28.49
N SER A 25 -69.00 -18.24 28.87
CA SER A 25 -70.00 -17.43 29.60
C SER A 25 -69.91 -17.38 31.13
N LEU A 26 -69.27 -16.33 31.67
CA LEU A 26 -69.93 -15.27 32.45
C LEU A 26 -68.91 -14.19 32.94
N SER A 27 -69.00 -13.04 32.29
CA SER A 27 -68.99 -11.65 32.78
C SER A 27 -68.63 -11.35 34.25
N GLY A 28 -67.74 -10.37 34.46
CA GLY A 28 -67.57 -9.67 35.74
C GLY A 28 -66.50 -8.57 35.68
N CYS A 29 -66.91 -7.30 35.81
CA CYS A 29 -66.14 -6.09 35.55
C CYS A 29 -65.08 -5.70 36.60
N GLN A 30 -64.09 -4.94 36.12
CA GLN A 30 -63.30 -3.86 36.76
C GLN A 30 -62.16 -4.19 37.74
N ALA A 31 -60.93 -3.96 37.25
CA ALA A 31 -59.90 -3.20 37.95
C ALA A 31 -58.98 -2.51 36.93
N LEU A 32 -58.72 -1.22 37.13
CA LEU A 32 -57.85 -0.38 36.31
C LEU A 32 -56.41 -0.93 36.27
N THR A 33 -55.97 -1.44 35.13
CA THR A 33 -54.54 -1.60 34.82
C THR A 33 -54.07 -0.41 34.00
N ILE A 34 -53.26 0.42 34.66
CA ILE A 34 -52.38 1.39 34.04
C ILE A 34 -51.48 0.62 33.07
N PHE A 35 -51.58 0.89 31.76
CA PHE A 35 -50.57 0.44 30.81
C PHE A 35 -49.24 1.08 31.23
N GLN A 36 -48.31 0.29 31.75
CA GLN A 36 -46.91 0.72 31.77
C GLN A 36 -46.46 0.81 30.31
N PRO A 37 -46.03 1.97 29.81
CA PRO A 37 -45.35 2.03 28.53
C PRO A 37 -44.09 1.17 28.62
N THR A 38 -43.92 0.29 27.65
CA THR A 38 -42.63 -0.36 27.35
C THR A 38 -41.55 0.73 27.36
N PRO A 39 -40.40 0.54 28.04
CA PRO A 39 -39.32 1.52 27.96
C PRO A 39 -38.94 1.64 26.48
N ALA A 40 -39.03 2.86 25.95
CA ALA A 40 -38.42 3.18 24.67
C ALA A 40 -36.93 2.78 24.72
N PRO A 41 -36.32 2.32 23.60
CA PRO A 41 -34.88 2.22 23.53
C PRO A 41 -34.31 3.56 23.99
N SER A 42 -33.49 3.53 25.04
CA SER A 42 -32.82 4.71 25.55
C SER A 42 -31.95 5.26 24.43
N THR A 43 -32.39 6.33 23.79
CA THR A 43 -31.52 7.24 23.06
C THR A 43 -30.59 7.84 24.10
N SER A 44 -29.44 7.21 24.31
CA SER A 44 -28.34 7.84 25.04
C SER A 44 -27.94 9.07 24.24
N THR A 45 -28.34 10.25 24.72
CA THR A 45 -27.62 11.48 24.39
C THR A 45 -26.15 11.21 24.75
N PRO A 46 -25.17 11.46 23.86
CA PRO A 46 -23.79 11.17 24.19
C PRO A 46 -23.43 11.93 25.47
N ALA A 47 -23.06 11.21 26.53
CA ALA A 47 -22.47 11.84 27.69
C ALA A 47 -21.28 12.68 27.18
N SER A 48 -21.21 13.96 27.54
CA SER A 48 -20.11 14.82 27.11
C SER A 48 -18.81 14.18 27.56
N VAL A 49 -18.01 13.68 26.62
CA VAL A 49 -16.72 13.05 26.93
C VAL A 49 -15.85 14.13 27.62
N PRO A 50 -15.29 13.85 28.81
CA PRO A 50 -14.52 14.86 29.52
C PRO A 50 -13.31 15.29 28.69
N LEU A 51 -13.06 16.60 28.67
CA LEU A 51 -11.90 17.18 27.99
C LEU A 51 -10.69 17.17 28.93
N VAL A 52 -9.54 16.83 28.37
CA VAL A 52 -8.22 16.83 28.99
C VAL A 52 -7.41 17.99 28.40
N PRO A 53 -6.94 18.96 29.21
CA PRO A 53 -6.08 20.03 28.73
C PRO A 53 -4.68 19.53 28.41
N LEU A 54 -4.17 19.84 27.22
CA LEU A 54 -2.78 19.66 26.84
C LEU A 54 -2.14 21.03 26.61
N THR A 55 -1.02 21.28 27.27
CA THR A 55 -0.25 22.52 27.11
C THR A 55 0.94 22.26 26.19
N PHE A 56 0.89 22.77 24.97
CA PHE A 56 1.99 22.69 24.02
C PHE A 56 2.97 23.83 24.26
N GLN A 57 4.24 23.49 24.47
CA GLN A 57 5.35 24.43 24.60
C GLN A 57 6.35 24.14 23.49
N VAL A 58 6.57 25.11 22.62
CA VAL A 58 7.48 24.94 21.48
C VAL A 58 8.63 25.94 21.54
N THR A 59 9.84 25.44 21.33
CA THR A 59 11.02 26.26 21.06
C THR A 59 11.26 26.31 19.55
N VAL A 60 11.41 27.52 19.00
CA VAL A 60 11.61 27.75 17.55
C VAL A 60 13.03 28.26 17.26
N PRO A 61 13.56 28.12 16.02
CA PRO A 61 14.90 28.58 15.69
C PRO A 61 15.09 30.09 15.88
N SER A 62 16.31 30.53 16.18
CA SER A 62 16.63 31.95 16.37
C SER A 62 16.37 32.83 15.14
N ALA A 63 16.46 32.26 13.94
CA ALA A 63 16.14 32.90 12.67
C ALA A 63 14.62 32.97 12.38
N THR A 64 13.76 32.78 13.38
CA THR A 64 12.32 32.96 13.21
C THR A 64 12.02 34.46 13.09
N SER A 65 11.69 34.90 11.87
CA SER A 65 11.19 36.25 11.58
C SER A 65 9.92 36.56 12.38
N SER A 66 9.43 37.80 12.33
CA SER A 66 8.27 38.30 13.11
C SER A 66 6.90 37.66 12.79
N GLY A 67 6.86 36.49 12.14
CA GLY A 67 5.63 35.76 11.85
C GLY A 67 5.03 35.09 13.10
N ASP A 68 3.71 34.88 13.08
CA ASP A 68 3.03 34.17 14.16
C ASP A 68 3.36 32.67 14.12
N VAL A 69 3.61 32.08 15.29
CA VAL A 69 3.75 30.63 15.43
C VAL A 69 2.37 30.02 15.64
N ILE A 70 2.03 29.05 14.81
CA ILE A 70 0.73 28.39 14.79
C ILE A 70 0.92 26.91 15.12
N LEU A 71 0.07 26.38 15.99
CA LEU A 71 -0.14 24.95 16.13
C LEU A 71 -1.29 24.54 15.21
N GLU A 72 -1.01 23.66 14.26
CA GLU A 72 -1.99 23.09 13.34
C GLU A 72 -2.34 21.67 13.78
N VAL A 73 -3.57 21.46 14.25
CA VAL A 73 -4.14 20.12 14.47
C VAL A 73 -4.64 19.61 13.12
N VAL A 74 -4.13 18.45 12.69
CA VAL A 74 -4.36 17.95 11.33
C VAL A 74 -5.38 16.81 11.31
N ASP A 75 -6.16 16.77 10.24
CA ASP A 75 -7.11 15.70 9.94
C ASP A 75 -6.55 14.80 8.82
N GLU A 76 -6.05 13.63 9.20
CA GLU A 76 -5.51 12.65 8.24
C GLU A 76 -6.62 11.91 7.47
N VAL A 77 -7.87 11.91 7.95
CA VAL A 77 -8.98 11.22 7.30
C VAL A 77 -9.43 12.00 6.07
N THR A 78 -9.65 13.31 6.20
CA THR A 78 -9.95 14.17 5.03
C THR A 78 -8.70 14.55 4.25
N GLY A 79 -7.55 14.69 4.89
CA GLY A 79 -6.29 15.06 4.26
C GLY A 79 -5.59 16.14 5.06
N ILE A 80 -4.29 15.97 5.28
CA ILE A 80 -3.52 16.69 6.32
C ILE A 80 -3.68 18.22 6.20
N ALA A 81 -3.72 18.74 4.98
CA ALA A 81 -3.84 20.16 4.69
C ALA A 81 -5.26 20.63 4.31
N LEU A 82 -6.24 19.72 4.21
CA LEU A 82 -7.55 20.00 3.62
C LEU A 82 -8.64 20.31 4.67
N ASN A 83 -8.47 19.82 5.91
CA ASN A 83 -9.41 20.04 7.01
C ASN A 83 -8.69 20.27 8.35
N SER A 84 -7.64 21.10 8.35
CA SER A 84 -6.84 21.36 9.55
C SER A 84 -7.42 22.51 10.41
N GLN A 85 -7.17 22.45 11.70
CA GLN A 85 -7.52 23.49 12.67
C GLN A 85 -6.26 24.21 13.12
N ARG A 86 -6.26 25.54 13.01
CA ARG A 86 -5.08 26.38 13.27
C ARG A 86 -5.28 27.26 14.49
N TYR A 87 -4.32 27.20 15.40
CA TYR A 87 -4.35 27.94 16.65
C TYR A 87 -3.09 28.78 16.81
N LYS A 88 -3.27 30.09 16.96
CA LYS A 88 -2.17 31.02 17.23
C LYS A 88 -1.61 30.78 18.63
N MET A 89 -0.31 30.55 18.73
CA MET A 89 0.38 30.37 20.00
C MET A 89 0.79 31.71 20.61
N GLN A 90 0.87 31.76 21.94
CA GLN A 90 1.26 32.96 22.68
C GLN A 90 2.76 32.94 22.99
N PRO A 91 3.48 34.06 22.85
CA PRO A 91 4.89 34.13 23.23
C PRO A 91 5.05 33.93 24.74
N ALA A 92 5.97 33.05 25.13
CA ALA A 92 6.26 32.65 26.51
C ALA A 92 7.73 32.88 26.92
N GLY A 93 8.51 33.55 26.06
CA GLY A 93 9.92 33.87 26.27
C GLY A 93 10.62 34.12 24.94
N GLU A 94 11.96 34.27 24.97
CA GLU A 94 12.75 34.30 23.75
C GLU A 94 12.62 32.94 23.04
N GLN A 95 12.17 32.95 21.77
CA GLN A 95 11.99 31.75 20.93
C GLN A 95 11.00 30.71 21.47
N ARG A 96 10.25 31.01 22.53
CA ARG A 96 9.31 30.08 23.16
C ARG A 96 7.88 30.53 23.00
N TYR A 97 7.02 29.59 22.63
CA TYR A 97 5.60 29.81 22.46
C TYR A 97 4.79 28.74 23.20
N THR A 98 3.62 29.11 23.69
CA THR A 98 2.74 28.23 24.47
C THR A 98 1.29 28.31 23.98
N LEU A 99 0.58 27.18 24.08
CA LEU A 99 -0.85 27.10 23.79
C LEU A 99 -1.46 25.96 24.61
N GLU A 100 -2.62 26.19 25.23
CA GLU A 100 -3.39 25.13 25.89
C GLU A 100 -4.65 24.82 25.10
N LEU A 101 -4.90 23.53 24.83
CA LEU A 101 -6.09 23.04 24.12
C LEU A 101 -6.71 21.87 24.89
N GLY A 102 -8.04 21.79 24.93
CA GLY A 102 -8.76 20.66 25.53
C GLY A 102 -9.16 19.62 24.49
N PHE A 103 -8.87 18.34 24.75
CA PHE A 103 -9.22 17.22 23.87
C PHE A 103 -10.01 16.15 24.63
N PRO A 104 -10.96 15.44 24.00
CA PRO A 104 -11.63 14.31 24.65
C PRO A 104 -10.63 13.29 25.21
N VAL A 105 -10.87 12.80 26.42
CA VAL A 105 -9.99 11.79 27.05
C VAL A 105 -9.79 10.59 26.11
N GLY A 106 -8.54 10.16 25.97
CA GLY A 106 -8.16 9.06 25.08
C GLY A 106 -7.81 9.48 23.64
N SER A 107 -8.00 10.76 23.28
CA SER A 107 -7.67 11.25 21.93
C SER A 107 -6.19 11.09 21.59
N VAL A 108 -5.90 10.74 20.34
CA VAL A 108 -4.56 10.76 19.73
C VAL A 108 -4.50 11.97 18.80
N VAL A 109 -3.94 13.06 19.31
CA VAL A 109 -3.83 14.34 18.62
C VAL A 109 -2.68 14.27 17.62
N ARG A 110 -2.99 14.46 16.33
CA ARG A 110 -2.01 14.69 15.27
C ARG A 110 -1.87 16.19 15.06
N TYR A 111 -0.66 16.72 15.17
CA TYR A 111 -0.44 18.16 15.06
C TYR A 111 0.93 18.48 14.46
N ARG A 112 1.14 19.72 14.01
CA ARG A 112 2.47 20.23 13.59
C ARG A 112 2.54 21.74 13.78
N TYR A 113 3.74 22.29 13.64
CA TYR A 113 3.95 23.74 13.73
C TYR A 113 4.03 24.40 12.36
N LEU A 114 3.44 25.58 12.25
CA LEU A 114 3.57 26.47 11.09
C LEU A 114 4.10 27.83 11.54
N ARG A 115 4.86 28.48 10.65
CA ARG A 115 5.12 29.91 10.71
C ARG A 115 4.20 30.63 9.74
N GLN A 116 3.33 31.49 10.26
CA GLN A 116 2.39 32.26 9.46
C GLN A 116 3.13 33.39 8.73
N GLU A 117 3.12 33.32 7.42
CA GLU A 117 3.55 34.37 6.49
C GLU A 117 2.47 34.52 5.39
N ILE A 118 2.77 35.23 4.29
CA ILE A 118 1.89 35.24 3.11
C ILE A 118 1.66 33.80 2.60
N ILE A 119 2.72 32.99 2.59
CA ILE A 119 2.65 31.55 2.34
C ILE A 119 3.07 30.85 3.63
N PRO A 120 2.16 30.14 4.33
CA PRO A 120 2.49 29.42 5.55
C PRO A 120 3.67 28.47 5.35
N GLN A 121 4.67 28.55 6.24
CA GLN A 121 5.82 27.67 6.22
C GLN A 121 5.61 26.54 7.22
N VAL A 122 5.56 25.30 6.73
CA VAL A 122 5.50 24.10 7.59
C VAL A 122 6.88 23.87 8.21
N GLU A 123 6.93 23.48 9.49
CA GLU A 123 8.17 23.06 10.12
C GLU A 123 8.86 21.93 9.34
N ARG A 124 10.20 21.87 9.43
CA ARG A 124 11.02 20.86 8.77
C ARG A 124 11.77 20.02 9.80
N ASN A 125 11.90 18.74 9.48
CA ASN A 125 12.71 17.81 10.24
C ASN A 125 14.22 18.07 10.01
N PRO A 126 15.12 17.41 10.75
CA PRO A 126 16.58 17.52 10.56
C PRO A 126 17.08 17.24 9.14
N TYR A 127 16.34 16.47 8.36
CA TYR A 127 16.65 16.14 6.95
C TYR A 127 16.12 17.18 5.96
N GLY A 128 15.50 18.27 6.44
CA GLY A 128 14.93 19.32 5.62
C GLY A 128 13.60 18.96 4.97
N GLN A 129 13.00 17.82 5.31
CA GLN A 129 11.67 17.42 4.83
C GLN A 129 10.58 18.10 5.67
N PRO A 130 9.44 18.48 5.09
CA PRO A 130 8.29 18.95 5.87
C PRO A 130 7.85 17.91 6.90
N VAL A 131 7.58 18.34 8.13
CA VAL A 131 7.02 17.44 9.14
C VAL A 131 5.58 17.12 8.77
N ARG A 132 5.30 15.83 8.58
CA ARG A 132 3.96 15.31 8.30
C ARG A 132 3.01 15.61 9.47
N TYR A 133 3.36 15.11 10.66
CA TYR A 133 2.79 15.48 11.95
C TYR A 133 3.61 14.89 13.11
N ARG A 134 3.38 15.44 14.30
CA ARG A 134 3.71 14.95 15.62
C ARG A 134 2.48 14.30 16.25
N LEU A 135 2.70 13.53 17.32
CA LEU A 135 1.63 12.85 18.05
C LEU A 135 1.65 13.25 19.53
N ALA A 136 0.46 13.41 20.11
CA ALA A 136 0.24 13.52 21.55
C ALA A 136 -1.02 12.76 21.97
N VAL A 137 -1.04 12.18 23.16
CA VAL A 137 -2.15 11.41 23.70
C VAL A 137 -2.78 12.12 24.89
N ALA A 138 -4.08 12.42 24.80
CA ALA A 138 -4.84 13.15 25.80
C ALA A 138 -5.39 12.22 26.91
N ARG A 139 -4.50 11.67 27.75
CA ARG A 139 -4.90 10.77 28.87
C ARG A 139 -5.18 11.51 30.17
N ALA A 140 -4.34 12.49 30.45
CA ALA A 140 -4.37 13.34 31.63
C ALA A 140 -3.74 14.69 31.26
N PRO A 141 -3.96 15.75 32.06
CA PRO A 141 -3.29 17.03 31.85
C PRO A 141 -1.78 16.84 31.69
N ALA A 142 -1.21 17.35 30.62
CA ALA A 142 0.21 17.17 30.31
C ALA A 142 0.78 18.38 29.56
N ILE A 143 2.08 18.60 29.75
CA ILE A 143 2.86 19.57 28.98
C ILE A 143 3.56 18.79 27.87
N ILE A 144 3.42 19.24 26.63
CA ILE A 144 4.10 18.67 25.47
C ILE A 144 5.19 19.65 25.05
N GLU A 145 6.44 19.27 25.31
CA GLU A 145 7.62 20.06 24.93
C GLU A 145 8.10 19.65 23.53
N ASP A 146 8.22 20.64 22.65
CA ASP A 146 8.62 20.46 21.26
C ASP A 146 9.71 21.44 20.84
N HIS A 147 10.46 21.03 19.82
CA HIS A 147 11.48 21.84 19.17
C HIS A 147 11.24 21.83 17.66
N VAL A 148 11.09 23.02 17.06
CA VAL A 148 11.12 23.21 15.61
C VAL A 148 12.58 23.36 15.20
N VAL A 149 13.07 22.47 14.32
CA VAL A 149 14.47 22.47 13.88
C VAL A 149 14.71 23.52 12.80
N ALA A 150 13.80 23.64 11.85
CA ALA A 150 13.86 24.63 10.78
C ALA A 150 12.47 24.95 10.22
N TRP A 151 12.35 26.12 9.56
CA TRP A 151 11.19 26.48 8.75
C TRP A 151 11.46 26.29 7.24
N GLN A 152 12.72 26.40 6.82
CA GLN A 152 13.17 26.27 5.43
C GLN A 152 14.52 25.56 5.37
N GLY A 153 14.75 24.79 4.30
CA GLY A 153 15.97 23.99 4.14
C GLY A 153 16.15 22.93 5.23
N SER A 154 17.36 22.37 5.34
CA SER A 154 17.78 21.65 6.54
C SER A 154 18.23 22.65 7.61
N GLY A 155 17.87 22.38 8.87
CA GLY A 155 18.38 23.17 9.99
C GLY A 155 19.84 22.82 10.30
N PRO A 156 20.66 23.75 10.82
CA PRO A 156 22.00 23.42 11.29
C PRO A 156 21.90 22.57 12.56
N VAL A 157 21.85 21.24 12.41
CA VAL A 157 21.97 20.33 13.55
C VAL A 157 23.45 20.11 13.82
N ILE A 158 24.04 21.01 14.61
CA ILE A 158 25.47 20.96 14.97
C ILE A 158 25.72 19.87 16.02
N GLU A 159 24.74 19.65 16.90
CA GLU A 159 24.74 18.58 17.89
C GLU A 159 23.42 17.83 17.77
N SER A 160 23.48 16.51 17.61
CA SER A 160 22.32 15.62 17.60
C SER A 160 22.52 14.42 18.51
N GLY A 161 21.43 13.86 19.03
CA GLY A 161 21.43 12.53 19.61
C GLY A 161 20.69 11.53 18.73
N ARG A 162 20.64 10.28 19.18
CA ARG A 162 19.84 9.23 18.56
C ARG A 162 19.08 8.42 19.59
N LEU A 163 17.93 7.88 19.17
CA LEU A 163 17.12 6.97 19.96
C LEU A 163 17.10 5.61 19.25
N VAL A 164 17.58 4.57 19.92
CA VAL A 164 17.48 3.18 19.42
C VAL A 164 16.67 2.40 20.43
N GLY A 165 15.66 1.67 19.95
CA GLY A 165 14.81 0.93 20.83
C GLY A 165 14.21 -0.32 20.24
N GLN A 166 13.48 -1.03 21.09
CA GLN A 166 12.71 -2.21 20.73
C GLN A 166 11.34 -2.14 21.38
N VAL A 167 10.32 -2.54 20.62
CA VAL A 167 8.93 -2.59 21.03
C VAL A 167 8.49 -4.05 21.11
N PHE A 168 7.89 -4.44 22.22
CA PHE A 168 7.43 -5.81 22.44
C PHE A 168 6.09 -5.82 23.19
N ASP A 169 5.33 -6.90 23.02
CA ASP A 169 4.12 -7.20 23.76
C ASP A 169 4.46 -7.37 25.26
N ALA A 170 3.77 -6.62 26.12
CA ALA A 170 3.99 -6.64 27.56
C ALA A 170 3.70 -7.99 28.22
N THR A 171 2.84 -8.81 27.61
CA THR A 171 2.42 -10.13 28.09
C THR A 171 3.29 -11.23 27.50
N THR A 172 3.40 -11.29 26.17
CA THR A 172 4.05 -12.41 25.48
C THR A 172 5.55 -12.20 25.26
N ARG A 173 6.04 -10.96 25.41
CA ARG A 173 7.40 -10.53 25.05
C ARG A 173 7.72 -10.69 23.55
N ALA A 174 6.72 -10.99 22.72
CA ALA A 174 6.88 -11.04 21.28
C ALA A 174 7.15 -9.62 20.72
N PRO A 175 7.99 -9.47 19.69
CA PRO A 175 8.21 -8.17 19.07
C PRO A 175 6.94 -7.63 18.39
N VAL A 176 6.77 -6.30 18.44
CA VAL A 176 5.66 -5.62 17.75
C VAL A 176 6.21 -4.94 16.50
N ALA A 177 5.77 -5.40 15.32
CA ALA A 177 6.14 -4.84 14.03
C ALA A 177 5.13 -3.79 13.55
N ASP A 178 5.55 -2.95 12.59
CA ASP A 178 4.72 -1.95 11.91
C ASP A 178 4.03 -0.91 12.83
N ALA A 179 4.53 -0.71 14.05
CA ALA A 179 4.12 0.39 14.91
C ALA A 179 4.83 1.68 14.45
N LEU A 180 4.06 2.75 14.29
CA LEU A 180 4.56 4.09 13.96
C LEU A 180 5.20 4.69 15.22
N VAL A 181 6.49 5.00 15.14
CA VAL A 181 7.24 5.67 16.20
C VAL A 181 7.44 7.13 15.80
N CYS A 182 7.01 8.05 16.66
CA CYS A 182 7.10 9.49 16.42
C CYS A 182 7.79 10.20 17.58
N MET A 183 8.79 11.04 17.27
CA MET A 183 9.45 11.95 18.21
C MET A 183 10.09 13.11 17.44
N ALA A 184 10.03 14.33 17.99
CA ALA A 184 10.73 15.50 17.45
C ALA A 184 10.45 15.80 15.97
N GLY A 185 9.25 15.47 15.47
CA GLY A 185 8.87 15.65 14.06
C GLY A 185 9.48 14.61 13.10
N ILE A 186 10.15 13.57 13.62
CA ILE A 186 10.63 12.41 12.86
C ILE A 186 9.69 11.23 13.09
N GLN A 187 9.49 10.43 12.04
CA GLN A 187 8.68 9.22 12.06
C GLN A 187 9.50 8.04 11.51
N THR A 188 9.32 6.87 12.09
CA THR A 188 9.81 5.59 11.53
C THR A 188 8.87 4.46 11.93
N PHE A 189 9.08 3.26 11.40
CA PHE A 189 8.29 2.08 11.75
C PHE A 189 9.16 1.01 12.40
N THR A 190 8.61 0.31 13.39
CA THR A 190 9.27 -0.85 14.01
C THR A 190 9.40 -2.01 13.03
N THR A 191 10.56 -2.67 13.02
CA THR A 191 10.85 -3.86 12.19
C THR A 191 10.19 -5.14 12.74
N SER A 192 10.44 -6.30 12.11
CA SER A 192 9.81 -7.58 12.46
C SER A 192 10.16 -8.05 13.88
N ASP A 193 11.35 -7.68 14.34
CA ASP A 193 11.88 -7.90 15.68
C ASP A 193 11.57 -6.72 16.63
N GLY A 194 10.72 -5.78 16.21
CA GLY A 194 10.27 -4.64 17.01
C GLY A 194 11.30 -3.53 17.16
N SER A 195 12.47 -3.64 16.53
CA SER A 195 13.52 -2.61 16.62
C SER A 195 13.14 -1.34 15.85
N PHE A 196 13.62 -0.19 16.31
CA PHE A 196 13.50 1.09 15.61
C PHE A 196 14.68 2.01 15.93
N THR A 197 14.96 2.94 15.02
CA THR A 197 16.02 3.95 15.20
C THR A 197 15.58 5.30 14.67
N LEU A 198 15.66 6.33 15.52
CA LEU A 198 15.54 7.74 15.16
C LEU A 198 16.91 8.40 15.28
N GLU A 199 17.43 8.90 14.16
CA GLU A 199 18.72 9.59 14.09
C GLU A 199 18.53 11.10 14.05
N ASN A 200 19.61 11.84 14.28
CA ASN A 200 19.66 13.30 14.16
C ASN A 200 18.62 14.04 15.03
N LEU A 201 18.26 13.47 16.18
CA LEU A 201 17.30 14.08 17.09
C LEU A 201 17.94 15.33 17.75
N PRO A 202 17.24 16.48 17.77
CA PRO A 202 17.73 17.65 18.48
C PRO A 202 17.90 17.35 19.98
N PRO A 203 18.99 17.80 20.63
CA PRO A 203 19.14 17.65 22.08
C PRO A 203 18.02 18.35 22.83
N GLY A 204 17.56 17.76 23.93
CA GLY A 204 16.46 18.28 24.73
C GLY A 204 15.43 17.23 25.08
N LYS A 205 14.32 17.69 25.63
CA LYS A 205 13.20 16.85 26.07
C LYS A 205 12.17 16.77 24.95
N HIS A 206 11.72 15.55 24.63
CA HIS A 206 10.80 15.29 23.54
C HIS A 206 9.73 14.28 23.93
N ASN A 207 8.54 14.42 23.35
CA ASN A 207 7.46 13.45 23.47
C ASN A 207 7.70 12.26 22.51
N LEU A 208 7.90 11.06 23.05
CA LEU A 208 7.91 9.80 22.31
C LEU A 208 6.49 9.24 22.25
N VAL A 209 5.98 8.98 21.06
CA VAL A 209 4.71 8.25 20.88
C VAL A 209 4.93 7.03 20.00
N ILE A 210 4.34 5.91 20.39
CA ILE A 210 4.28 4.70 19.57
C ILE A 210 2.81 4.36 19.32
N LEU A 211 2.43 4.41 18.05
CA LEU A 211 1.08 4.18 17.55
C LEU A 211 1.04 2.87 16.73
N PRO A 212 0.43 1.79 17.26
CA PRO A 212 0.17 0.57 16.51
C PRO A 212 -0.82 0.87 15.37
N THR A 213 -0.42 0.68 14.11
CA THR A 213 -1.21 1.11 12.94
C THR A 213 -2.48 0.29 12.69
N GLU A 214 -2.52 -0.94 13.21
CA GLU A 214 -3.70 -1.82 13.24
C GLU A 214 -4.52 -1.68 14.54
N GLY A 215 -4.04 -0.87 15.49
CA GLY A 215 -4.65 -0.67 16.81
C GLY A 215 -4.54 -1.85 17.78
N SER A 216 -3.92 -2.96 17.40
CA SER A 216 -3.83 -4.20 18.23
C SER A 216 -3.20 -4.03 19.62
N TYR A 217 -2.58 -2.89 19.89
CA TYR A 217 -2.07 -2.52 21.21
C TYR A 217 -2.52 -1.10 21.57
N HIS A 218 -2.52 -0.80 22.86
CA HIS A 218 -2.72 0.58 23.32
C HIS A 218 -1.52 1.46 22.93
N VAL A 219 -1.82 2.71 22.53
CA VAL A 219 -0.81 3.71 22.21
C VAL A 219 0.14 3.91 23.39
N PHE A 220 1.42 4.10 23.14
CA PHE A 220 2.38 4.44 24.18
C PHE A 220 2.81 5.89 24.06
N GLN A 221 2.97 6.57 25.19
CA GLN A 221 3.51 7.93 25.25
C GLN A 221 4.44 8.06 26.46
N GLN A 222 5.65 8.60 26.25
CA GLN A 222 6.59 8.92 27.31
C GLN A 222 7.51 10.08 26.88
N GLU A 223 7.95 10.89 27.84
CA GLU A 223 9.00 11.88 27.61
C GLU A 223 10.39 11.22 27.59
N ALA A 224 11.22 11.59 26.62
CA ALA A 224 12.62 11.19 26.54
C ALA A 224 13.53 12.42 26.51
N VAL A 225 14.68 12.32 27.17
CA VAL A 225 15.72 13.36 27.14
C VAL A 225 16.85 12.90 26.23
N ILE A 226 17.06 13.63 25.14
CA ILE A 226 18.10 13.38 24.16
C ILE A 226 19.31 14.24 24.50
N ALA A 227 20.44 13.58 24.77
CA ALA A 227 21.72 14.24 24.99
C ALA A 227 22.48 14.40 23.66
N PRO A 228 23.29 15.48 23.51
CA PRO A 228 24.09 15.70 22.31
C PRO A 228 25.12 14.58 22.13
N ASN A 229 25.26 14.11 20.88
CA ASN A 229 26.17 13.05 20.44
C ASN A 229 26.03 11.73 21.22
N ALA A 230 24.85 11.46 21.78
CA ALA A 230 24.59 10.31 22.63
C ALA A 230 23.50 9.38 22.07
N LEU A 231 23.61 8.10 22.44
CA LEU A 231 22.57 7.10 22.23
C LEU A 231 21.64 7.05 23.45
N THR A 232 20.34 7.24 23.23
CA THR A 232 19.29 6.98 24.20
C THR A 232 18.65 5.61 23.91
N PRO A 233 18.80 4.60 24.78
CA PRO A 233 18.14 3.31 24.60
C PRO A 233 16.67 3.37 25.04
N ALA A 234 15.77 2.69 24.32
CA ALA A 234 14.35 2.58 24.68
C ALA A 234 13.84 1.13 24.57
N GLN A 235 13.36 0.57 25.69
CA GLN A 235 12.78 -0.77 25.74
C GLN A 235 11.31 -0.63 26.14
N ILE A 236 10.40 -0.84 25.20
CA ILE A 236 9.00 -0.41 25.35
C ILE A 236 8.08 -1.62 25.28
N ALA A 237 7.34 -1.82 26.36
CA ALA A 237 6.31 -2.84 26.49
C ALA A 237 4.95 -2.25 26.11
N LEU A 238 4.30 -2.78 25.08
CA LEU A 238 2.94 -2.38 24.71
C LEU A 238 1.91 -3.36 25.29
N GLN A 239 0.86 -2.80 25.88
CA GLN A 239 -0.26 -3.61 26.37
C GLN A 239 -1.17 -3.98 25.19
N PRO A 240 -1.43 -5.29 24.94
CA PRO A 240 -2.35 -5.70 23.89
C PRO A 240 -3.75 -5.21 24.21
N ALA A 241 -4.45 -4.70 23.19
CA ALA A 241 -5.82 -4.24 23.33
C ALA A 241 -6.79 -5.38 22.98
N ARG A 242 -7.87 -5.51 23.74
CA ARG A 242 -8.91 -6.49 23.43
C ARG A 242 -9.73 -6.01 22.23
N LEU A 243 -10.01 -6.92 21.30
CA LEU A 243 -10.91 -6.67 20.18
C LEU A 243 -12.38 -6.76 20.61
N VAL A 244 -13.19 -5.81 20.14
CA VAL A 244 -14.64 -5.76 20.28
C VAL A 244 -15.28 -5.54 18.91
N ASN A 245 -16.50 -6.01 18.69
CA ASN A 245 -17.20 -5.80 17.43
C ASN A 245 -18.00 -4.51 17.47
N LEU A 246 -17.70 -3.60 16.55
CA LEU A 246 -18.52 -2.42 16.31
C LEU A 246 -19.37 -2.64 15.07
N THR A 247 -20.70 -2.59 15.24
CA THR A 247 -21.66 -2.60 14.14
C THR A 247 -22.13 -1.18 13.88
N PHE A 248 -21.73 -0.62 12.74
CA PHE A 248 -22.24 0.65 12.26
C PHE A 248 -23.55 0.42 11.52
N VAL A 249 -24.56 1.22 11.84
CA VAL A 249 -25.82 1.31 11.11
C VAL A 249 -26.03 2.78 10.78
N VAL A 250 -25.99 3.12 9.50
CA VAL A 250 -26.00 4.51 9.04
C VAL A 250 -27.20 4.80 8.17
N GLN A 251 -27.88 5.91 8.47
CA GLN A 251 -28.94 6.49 7.65
C GLN A 251 -28.34 7.55 6.71
N PRO A 252 -28.39 7.34 5.38
CA PRO A 252 -28.04 8.37 4.41
C PRO A 252 -28.99 9.58 4.44
N PRO A 253 -28.56 10.76 3.95
CA PRO A 253 -29.40 11.94 3.88
C PRO A 253 -30.45 11.80 2.77
N THR A 254 -31.42 12.72 2.73
CA THR A 254 -32.56 12.66 1.81
C THR A 254 -32.19 12.72 0.33
N GLU A 255 -31.11 13.42 0.00
CA GLU A 255 -30.58 13.59 -1.36
C GLU A 255 -29.73 12.40 -1.83
N HIS A 256 -29.49 11.42 -0.98
CA HIS A 256 -28.74 10.23 -1.35
C HIS A 256 -29.51 9.38 -2.37
N ILE A 257 -28.87 9.08 -3.49
CA ILE A 257 -29.40 8.12 -4.46
C ILE A 257 -29.28 6.71 -3.87
N ARG A 258 -30.42 6.05 -3.69
CA ARG A 258 -30.46 4.69 -3.13
C ARG A 258 -29.63 3.71 -3.96
N GLY A 259 -28.80 2.92 -3.27
CA GLY A 259 -27.97 1.88 -3.89
C GLY A 259 -26.58 2.33 -4.30
N LEU A 260 -26.22 3.61 -4.13
CA LEU A 260 -24.84 4.04 -4.32
C LEU A 260 -23.91 3.38 -3.29
N PRO A 261 -22.69 2.97 -3.68
CA PRO A 261 -21.79 2.21 -2.83
C PRO A 261 -21.16 3.08 -1.74
N LEU A 262 -21.78 3.06 -0.57
CA LEU A 262 -21.36 3.79 0.61
C LEU A 262 -20.17 3.11 1.30
N ARG A 263 -19.15 3.89 1.64
CA ARG A 263 -17.95 3.44 2.37
C ARG A 263 -17.84 4.10 3.74
N ILE A 264 -17.10 3.44 4.62
CA ILE A 264 -16.53 4.04 5.83
C ILE A 264 -15.02 4.15 5.65
N VAL A 265 -14.48 5.34 5.90
CA VAL A 265 -13.06 5.63 5.86
C VAL A 265 -12.58 6.17 7.21
N GLY A 266 -11.30 6.04 7.53
CA GLY A 266 -10.82 6.47 8.84
C GLY A 266 -9.31 6.49 9.02
N ASN A 267 -8.88 6.61 10.28
CA ASN A 267 -7.47 6.74 10.68
C ASN A 267 -6.75 5.40 10.93
N LEU A 268 -7.35 4.28 10.52
CA LEU A 268 -6.80 2.93 10.64
C LEU A 268 -6.56 2.33 9.25
N ARG A 269 -5.59 1.40 9.15
CA ARG A 269 -5.32 0.68 7.89
C ARG A 269 -6.56 -0.07 7.36
N SER A 270 -7.31 -0.70 8.26
CA SER A 270 -8.57 -1.40 7.94
C SER A 270 -9.68 -0.48 7.39
N LEU A 271 -9.54 0.84 7.53
CA LEU A 271 -10.47 1.86 7.03
C LEU A 271 -9.87 2.70 5.89
N GLY A 272 -8.93 2.13 5.14
CA GLY A 272 -8.36 2.72 3.94
C GLY A 272 -7.16 3.65 4.16
N ASN A 273 -6.73 3.90 5.40
CA ASN A 273 -5.55 4.72 5.67
C ASN A 273 -4.26 4.00 5.25
N THR A 274 -3.45 4.64 4.41
CA THR A 274 -2.19 4.09 3.91
C THR A 274 -1.00 4.49 4.77
N PHE A 275 -1.17 5.48 5.66
CA PHE A 275 -0.09 6.18 6.36
C PHE A 275 0.97 6.77 5.40
N ALA A 276 0.61 6.93 4.13
CA ALA A 276 1.45 7.46 3.08
C ALA A 276 1.06 8.91 2.76
N ASP A 277 2.03 9.69 2.28
CA ASP A 277 1.78 10.99 1.69
C ASP A 277 1.41 10.79 0.21
N LEU A 278 0.13 10.58 -0.04
CA LEU A 278 -0.39 10.46 -1.39
C LEU A 278 -0.52 11.85 -2.03
N GLU A 279 -0.67 11.88 -3.36
CA GLU A 279 -0.85 13.15 -4.08
C GLU A 279 -2.01 13.98 -3.51
N GLY A 280 -1.89 15.31 -3.53
CA GLY A 280 -2.90 16.20 -2.95
C GLY A 280 -2.97 16.18 -1.41
N GLY A 281 -2.02 15.54 -0.72
CA GLY A 281 -1.97 15.51 0.74
C GLY A 281 -3.00 14.58 1.39
N LEU A 282 -3.51 13.61 0.63
CA LEU A 282 -4.42 12.58 1.09
C LEU A 282 -3.66 11.38 1.67
N SER A 283 -4.34 10.60 2.51
CA SER A 283 -3.78 9.36 3.08
C SER A 283 -4.77 8.20 3.07
N VAL A 284 -5.97 8.39 2.52
CA VAL A 284 -7.03 7.37 2.49
C VAL A 284 -7.32 6.97 1.05
N LEU A 285 -7.40 5.67 0.79
CA LEU A 285 -7.79 5.11 -0.51
C LEU A 285 -9.16 4.40 -0.45
N PRO A 286 -10.14 4.78 -1.28
CA PRO A 286 -11.45 4.13 -1.32
C PRO A 286 -11.41 2.66 -1.72
N SER A 287 -10.43 2.28 -2.54
CA SER A 287 -10.18 0.90 -2.98
C SER A 287 -9.68 -0.01 -1.85
N ARG A 288 -9.20 0.58 -0.74
CA ARG A 288 -8.78 -0.10 0.48
C ARG A 288 -9.78 0.06 1.64
N ALA A 289 -10.85 0.81 1.44
CA ALA A 289 -11.85 1.09 2.45
C ALA A 289 -13.02 0.09 2.39
N PRO A 290 -13.63 -0.27 3.54
CA PRO A 290 -14.77 -1.18 3.55
C PRO A 290 -16.00 -0.60 2.85
N LEU A 291 -16.62 -1.44 2.02
CA LEU A 291 -17.93 -1.17 1.42
C LEU A 291 -19.05 -1.63 2.37
N LEU A 292 -20.01 -0.76 2.64
CA LEU A 292 -21.14 -1.09 3.50
C LEU A 292 -22.20 -1.90 2.75
N SER A 293 -22.95 -2.72 3.48
CA SER A 293 -24.08 -3.49 2.97
C SER A 293 -25.38 -2.69 3.09
N LEU A 294 -26.15 -2.58 2.00
CA LEU A 294 -27.47 -1.94 1.98
C LEU A 294 -28.52 -2.85 2.64
N LEU A 295 -29.36 -2.28 3.52
CA LEU A 295 -30.50 -2.93 4.16
C LEU A 295 -31.80 -2.62 3.39
N ASP A 296 -32.83 -3.44 3.62
CA ASP A 296 -34.14 -3.31 2.97
C ASP A 296 -34.83 -1.96 3.26
N ASP A 297 -34.59 -1.40 4.44
CA ASP A 297 -35.11 -0.10 4.89
C ASP A 297 -34.34 1.12 4.34
N GLY A 298 -33.29 0.90 3.55
CA GLY A 298 -32.48 1.96 2.94
C GLY A 298 -31.29 2.42 3.79
N ARG A 299 -31.12 1.90 5.01
CA ARG A 299 -29.91 2.12 5.81
C ARG A 299 -28.77 1.23 5.30
N TYR A 300 -27.55 1.55 5.73
CA TYR A 300 -26.37 0.73 5.44
C TYR A 300 -25.77 0.19 6.73
N THR A 301 -25.14 -0.98 6.66
CA THR A 301 -24.46 -1.59 7.81
C THR A 301 -23.08 -2.15 7.47
N PHE A 302 -22.20 -2.11 8.47
CA PHE A 302 -20.88 -2.74 8.44
C PHE A 302 -20.44 -3.09 9.85
N THR A 303 -19.84 -4.26 10.03
CA THR A 303 -19.28 -4.69 11.33
C THR A 303 -17.79 -4.89 11.19
N LEU A 304 -17.02 -4.30 12.11
CA LEU A 304 -15.57 -4.43 12.19
C LEU A 304 -15.15 -4.71 13.62
N SER A 305 -14.22 -5.65 13.78
CA SER A 305 -13.56 -5.87 15.07
C SER A 305 -12.49 -4.80 15.27
N LEU A 306 -12.64 -3.99 16.32
CA LEU A 306 -11.73 -2.91 16.67
C LEU A 306 -11.19 -3.08 18.08
N PRO A 307 -9.95 -2.65 18.35
CA PRO A 307 -9.37 -2.71 19.69
C PRO A 307 -9.97 -1.64 20.60
N GLU A 308 -10.34 -2.05 21.82
CA GLU A 308 -10.87 -1.16 22.85
C GLU A 308 -9.90 -0.01 23.17
N GLY A 309 -10.45 1.16 23.47
CA GLY A 309 -9.71 2.37 23.77
C GLY A 309 -9.04 3.07 22.57
N THR A 310 -9.20 2.54 21.35
CA THR A 310 -8.71 3.21 20.13
C THR A 310 -9.43 4.54 19.92
N ASP A 311 -8.70 5.63 19.67
CA ASP A 311 -9.27 6.90 19.16
C ASP A 311 -9.59 6.76 17.67
N LEU A 312 -10.79 6.27 17.39
CA LEU A 312 -11.28 6.08 16.03
C LEU A 312 -11.74 7.43 15.47
N ARG A 313 -11.09 7.88 14.39
CA ARG A 313 -11.55 8.97 13.53
C ARG A 313 -12.07 8.38 12.25
N TYR A 314 -13.31 8.69 11.90
CA TYR A 314 -13.95 8.08 10.74
C TYR A 314 -14.98 9.00 10.08
N LYS A 315 -15.31 8.68 8.83
CA LYS A 315 -16.32 9.37 8.03
C LYS A 315 -17.00 8.39 7.08
N TYR A 316 -18.23 8.72 6.69
CA TYR A 316 -18.91 8.09 5.56
C TYR A 316 -18.62 8.85 4.26
N THR A 317 -18.54 8.11 3.15
CA THR A 317 -18.21 8.70 1.85
C THR A 317 -18.73 7.87 0.66
N LEU A 318 -19.03 8.55 -0.44
CA LEU A 318 -19.25 7.94 -1.77
C LEU A 318 -17.99 7.98 -2.65
N GLY A 319 -16.93 8.66 -2.19
CA GLY A 319 -15.62 8.76 -2.81
C GLY A 319 -14.54 8.39 -1.81
N ASP A 320 -13.73 9.37 -1.39
CA ASP A 320 -12.68 9.24 -0.37
C ASP A 320 -12.93 10.12 0.86
N GLY A 321 -11.91 10.36 1.68
CA GLY A 321 -12.04 11.20 2.87
C GLY A 321 -12.36 12.68 2.61
N PHE A 322 -12.18 13.12 1.36
CA PHE A 322 -12.33 14.47 0.86
C PHE A 322 -13.43 14.58 -0.21
N TRP A 323 -13.28 13.86 -1.33
CA TRP A 323 -14.25 13.83 -2.42
C TRP A 323 -15.50 13.04 -2.02
N ASN A 324 -16.68 13.65 -2.17
CA ASN A 324 -17.97 13.10 -1.76
C ASN A 324 -18.01 12.61 -0.29
N ALA A 325 -17.20 13.23 0.56
CA ALA A 325 -17.21 12.94 1.99
C ALA A 325 -18.45 13.56 2.66
N GLU A 326 -18.82 13.06 3.84
CA GLU A 326 -19.90 13.68 4.60
C GLU A 326 -19.53 15.07 5.16
N HIS A 327 -20.53 15.95 5.18
CA HIS A 327 -20.45 17.31 5.73
C HIS A 327 -21.50 17.52 6.82
N ALA A 328 -21.24 18.50 7.68
CA ALA A 328 -22.26 19.10 8.53
C ALA A 328 -23.11 20.10 7.74
N LEU A 329 -24.27 20.49 8.27
CA LEU A 329 -25.17 21.44 7.61
C LEU A 329 -24.58 22.85 7.40
N ASP A 330 -23.47 23.19 8.05
CA ASP A 330 -22.73 24.45 7.84
C ASP A 330 -21.66 24.35 6.72
N GLY A 331 -21.60 23.21 6.04
CA GLY A 331 -20.66 22.93 4.96
C GLY A 331 -19.29 22.41 5.41
N SER A 332 -19.01 22.41 6.72
CA SER A 332 -17.76 21.86 7.23
C SER A 332 -17.67 20.35 7.06
N PHE A 333 -16.47 19.82 6.83
CA PHE A 333 -16.25 18.38 6.79
C PHE A 333 -16.56 17.75 8.15
N LYS A 334 -17.38 16.70 8.17
CA LYS A 334 -17.78 16.04 9.42
C LYS A 334 -16.90 14.82 9.72
N VAL A 335 -15.85 15.00 10.52
CA VAL A 335 -15.03 13.89 11.04
C VAL A 335 -15.63 13.41 12.35
N ARG A 336 -16.07 12.15 12.39
CA ARG A 336 -16.61 11.54 13.61
C ARG A 336 -15.47 11.05 14.50
N GLN A 337 -15.70 11.08 15.81
CA GLN A 337 -14.78 10.56 16.80
C GLN A 337 -15.50 9.56 17.70
N LEU A 338 -14.87 8.41 17.93
CA LEU A 338 -15.30 7.42 18.90
C LEU A 338 -14.08 6.88 19.63
N ILE A 339 -14.08 6.92 20.95
CA ILE A 339 -13.18 6.09 21.74
C ILE A 339 -13.82 4.70 21.80
N VAL A 340 -13.18 3.71 21.18
CA VAL A 340 -13.76 2.36 21.05
C VAL A 340 -14.07 1.80 22.45
N PRO A 341 -15.33 1.40 22.72
CA PRO A 341 -15.73 0.88 24.02
C PRO A 341 -15.09 -0.48 24.30
N ASP A 342 -15.22 -0.94 25.54
CA ASP A 342 -14.77 -2.26 26.01
C ASP A 342 -15.82 -3.36 25.78
N HIS A 343 -16.80 -3.15 24.91
CA HIS A 343 -17.80 -4.17 24.60
C HIS A 343 -18.35 -3.98 23.20
N ASP A 344 -18.89 -5.07 22.66
CA ASP A 344 -19.57 -5.05 21.37
C ASP A 344 -20.69 -4.01 21.39
N THR A 345 -20.68 -3.12 20.41
CA THR A 345 -21.53 -1.92 20.41
C THR A 345 -22.10 -1.68 19.02
N THR A 346 -23.37 -1.27 18.96
CA THR A 346 -24.00 -0.77 17.74
C THR A 346 -23.97 0.76 17.72
N ILE A 347 -23.36 1.33 16.68
CA ILE A 347 -23.31 2.77 16.44
C ILE A 347 -24.38 3.12 15.40
N ASN A 348 -25.36 3.94 15.81
CA ASN A 348 -26.41 4.43 14.92
C ASN A 348 -26.06 5.85 14.47
N ASP A 349 -25.65 5.98 13.23
CA ASP A 349 -25.24 7.24 12.64
C ASP A 349 -26.28 7.77 11.65
N GLN A 350 -26.34 9.09 11.52
CA GLN A 350 -27.06 9.77 10.46
C GLN A 350 -26.10 10.71 9.75
N ILE A 351 -26.04 10.59 8.43
CA ILE A 351 -25.31 11.52 7.57
C ILE A 351 -26.24 12.71 7.33
N GLU A 352 -25.74 13.92 7.56
CA GLU A 352 -26.54 15.15 7.44
C GLU A 352 -26.68 15.59 6.00
N THR A 353 -25.57 15.60 5.26
CA THR A 353 -25.52 16.02 3.86
C THR A 353 -24.26 15.50 3.17
N TRP A 354 -24.34 15.31 1.85
CA TRP A 354 -23.16 15.14 0.99
C TRP A 354 -22.62 16.45 0.44
N ALA A 355 -23.44 17.50 0.45
CA ALA A 355 -23.17 18.80 -0.15
C ALA A 355 -22.53 19.76 0.85
N MET A 356 -21.60 20.61 0.39
CA MET A 356 -21.04 21.70 1.19
C MET A 356 -22.01 22.88 1.34
N ASP A 357 -22.82 23.13 0.32
CA ASP A 357 -23.85 24.16 0.33
C ASP A 357 -25.07 23.71 -0.48
N ASP A 358 -26.12 24.53 -0.50
CA ASP A 358 -27.38 24.17 -1.17
C ASP A 358 -27.24 24.01 -2.70
N SER A 359 -26.22 24.61 -3.33
CA SER A 359 -25.98 24.47 -4.78
C SER A 359 -25.48 23.07 -5.14
N GLU A 360 -24.79 22.40 -4.21
CA GLU A 360 -24.21 21.07 -4.39
C GLU A 360 -25.16 19.90 -4.03
N ARG A 361 -26.39 20.20 -3.56
CA ARG A 361 -27.39 19.15 -3.26
C ARG A 361 -27.88 18.41 -4.50
N ASN A 362 -27.69 19.00 -5.68
CA ASN A 362 -28.01 18.37 -6.95
C ASN A 362 -26.70 17.90 -7.61
N PRO A 363 -26.39 16.59 -7.57
CA PRO A 363 -25.06 16.11 -7.96
C PRO A 363 -24.86 16.11 -9.48
N LEU A 364 -23.60 16.22 -9.87
CA LEU A 364 -23.14 16.02 -11.23
C LEU A 364 -22.94 14.52 -11.49
N THR A 365 -23.56 14.00 -12.55
CA THR A 365 -23.49 12.58 -12.91
C THR A 365 -22.55 12.39 -14.10
N LEU A 366 -21.49 11.60 -13.93
CA LEU A 366 -20.52 11.28 -14.98
C LEU A 366 -20.76 9.86 -15.50
N TYR A 367 -21.10 9.75 -16.78
CA TYR A 367 -21.17 8.49 -17.52
C TYR A 367 -19.95 8.33 -18.41
N ILE A 368 -19.17 7.29 -18.14
CA ILE A 368 -17.99 6.95 -18.94
C ILE A 368 -18.30 5.71 -19.78
N LYS A 369 -18.06 5.78 -21.08
CA LYS A 369 -18.09 4.64 -21.97
C LYS A 369 -16.65 4.33 -22.42
N ALA A 370 -16.16 3.15 -22.04
CA ALA A 370 -14.84 2.68 -22.46
C ALA A 370 -14.92 1.94 -23.81
N PRO A 371 -13.81 1.86 -24.56
CA PRO A 371 -13.78 1.14 -25.82
C PRO A 371 -13.68 -0.39 -25.62
N PRO A 372 -14.03 -1.21 -26.62
CA PRO A 372 -14.12 -2.67 -26.49
C PRO A 372 -12.83 -3.40 -26.11
N GLU A 373 -11.67 -2.82 -26.40
CA GLU A 373 -10.35 -3.36 -26.06
C GLU A 373 -9.98 -3.22 -24.57
N THR A 374 -10.83 -2.57 -23.76
CA THR A 374 -10.61 -2.46 -22.31
C THR A 374 -10.58 -3.86 -21.68
N PRO A 375 -9.48 -4.25 -21.00
CA PRO A 375 -9.38 -5.58 -20.39
C PRO A 375 -10.48 -5.83 -19.35
N ALA A 376 -11.06 -7.03 -19.34
CA ALA A 376 -12.22 -7.36 -18.52
C ALA A 376 -11.92 -7.44 -17.01
N ASP A 377 -10.67 -7.74 -16.65
CA ASP A 377 -10.15 -7.77 -15.28
C ASP A 377 -9.78 -6.38 -14.74
N GLU A 378 -9.82 -5.35 -15.59
CA GLU A 378 -9.53 -3.98 -15.20
C GLU A 378 -10.81 -3.18 -14.96
N ARG A 379 -10.69 -2.17 -14.10
CA ARG A 379 -11.77 -1.29 -13.66
C ARG A 379 -11.44 0.13 -14.05
N ILE A 380 -12.47 0.92 -14.28
CA ILE A 380 -12.31 2.32 -14.63
C ILE A 380 -12.36 3.15 -13.35
N SER A 381 -11.45 4.12 -13.25
CA SER A 381 -11.32 5.04 -12.12
C SER A 381 -11.31 6.47 -12.64
N ILE A 382 -11.80 7.38 -11.81
CA ILE A 382 -11.78 8.83 -12.08
C ILE A 382 -10.79 9.48 -11.13
N GLN A 383 -9.98 10.40 -11.63
CA GLN A 383 -9.04 11.17 -10.83
C GLN A 383 -9.35 12.65 -10.98
N PHE A 384 -9.37 13.38 -9.86
CA PHE A 384 -9.65 14.80 -9.84
C PHE A 384 -8.36 15.60 -9.63
N ARG A 385 -8.34 16.81 -10.16
CA ARG A 385 -7.26 17.77 -9.99
C ARG A 385 -7.82 19.05 -9.39
N LEU A 386 -7.16 19.50 -8.33
CA LEU A 386 -7.30 20.82 -7.75
C LEU A 386 -6.07 21.65 -8.14
N TYR A 387 -5.15 21.85 -7.20
CA TYR A 387 -3.80 22.37 -7.46
C TYR A 387 -2.84 21.28 -7.98
N THR A 388 -3.11 20.03 -7.64
CA THR A 388 -2.43 18.82 -8.13
C THR A 388 -3.45 17.68 -8.26
N TRP A 389 -3.05 16.59 -8.90
CA TRP A 389 -3.85 15.36 -8.93
C TRP A 389 -4.03 14.80 -7.51
N THR A 390 -5.21 14.29 -7.18
CA THR A 390 -5.45 13.49 -5.97
C THR A 390 -5.44 12.01 -6.33
N PRO A 391 -5.35 11.05 -5.41
CA PRO A 391 -5.66 9.65 -5.66
C PRO A 391 -6.92 9.43 -6.52
N ALA A 392 -6.85 8.44 -7.40
CA ALA A 392 -7.99 8.06 -8.24
C ALA A 392 -9.05 7.30 -7.41
N ILE A 393 -10.31 7.44 -7.82
CA ILE A 393 -11.46 6.83 -7.16
C ILE A 393 -12.09 5.81 -8.12
N PRO A 394 -12.30 4.56 -7.70
CA PRO A 394 -12.97 3.55 -8.52
C PRO A 394 -14.40 3.97 -8.92
N MET A 395 -14.70 3.90 -10.20
CA MET A 395 -16.05 4.15 -10.73
C MET A 395 -16.93 2.89 -10.67
N TRP A 396 -18.23 3.07 -10.78
CA TRP A 396 -19.20 1.99 -10.61
C TRP A 396 -19.56 1.38 -11.97
N PRO A 397 -19.38 0.07 -12.18
CA PRO A 397 -19.69 -0.56 -13.45
C PRO A 397 -21.21 -0.67 -13.66
N LEU A 398 -21.69 -0.24 -14.82
CA LEU A 398 -23.08 -0.40 -15.28
C LEU A 398 -23.25 -1.62 -16.22
N GLY A 399 -22.16 -2.30 -16.57
CA GLY A 399 -22.12 -3.30 -17.63
C GLY A 399 -21.94 -2.68 -19.01
N ASN A 400 -21.78 -3.51 -20.04
CA ASN A 400 -21.58 -3.07 -21.44
C ASN A 400 -20.50 -1.98 -21.59
N GLN A 401 -19.38 -2.08 -20.88
CA GLN A 401 -18.29 -1.08 -20.88
C GLN A 401 -18.74 0.34 -20.49
N GLN A 402 -19.75 0.46 -19.63
CA GLN A 402 -20.19 1.74 -19.08
C GLN A 402 -19.91 1.80 -17.59
N TRP A 403 -19.51 2.99 -17.13
CA TRP A 403 -19.26 3.30 -15.73
C TRP A 403 -19.93 4.60 -15.33
N LEU A 404 -20.25 4.69 -14.05
CA LEU A 404 -20.93 5.81 -13.43
C LEU A 404 -20.10 6.34 -12.26
N TYR A 405 -20.07 7.66 -12.12
CA TYR A 405 -19.68 8.34 -10.89
C TYR A 405 -20.65 9.49 -10.63
N VAL A 406 -21.16 9.59 -9.40
CA VAL A 406 -22.04 10.69 -8.98
C VAL A 406 -21.25 11.60 -8.06
N PHE A 407 -21.03 12.84 -8.48
CA PHE A 407 -20.22 13.83 -7.79
C PHE A 407 -21.09 14.86 -7.09
N TYR A 408 -20.98 14.93 -5.77
CA TYR A 408 -21.67 15.88 -4.91
C TYR A 408 -20.76 17.05 -4.55
N SER A 409 -19.58 16.78 -4.00
CA SER A 409 -18.75 17.81 -3.36
C SER A 409 -17.27 17.44 -3.29
N PRO A 410 -16.38 18.44 -3.09
CA PRO A 410 -16.59 19.88 -3.33
C PRO A 410 -16.64 20.23 -4.84
N GLN A 411 -17.73 20.82 -5.33
CA GLN A 411 -17.86 21.29 -6.72
C GLN A 411 -17.37 22.73 -6.91
N HIS A 412 -17.70 23.63 -5.96
CA HIS A 412 -17.51 25.08 -6.15
C HIS A 412 -16.56 25.73 -5.14
N ALA A 413 -16.23 25.04 -4.04
CA ALA A 413 -15.47 25.60 -2.94
C ALA A 413 -13.97 25.83 -3.22
N LEU A 414 -13.42 25.27 -4.31
CA LEU A 414 -11.96 25.14 -4.49
C LEU A 414 -11.42 25.64 -5.84
N GLY A 415 -12.23 26.35 -6.61
CA GLY A 415 -11.86 26.83 -7.95
C GLY A 415 -12.20 25.83 -9.05
N GLU A 416 -11.51 25.92 -10.19
CA GLU A 416 -11.73 25.02 -11.33
C GLU A 416 -11.25 23.60 -11.02
N VAL A 417 -12.19 22.67 -10.91
CA VAL A 417 -11.91 21.23 -10.81
C VAL A 417 -11.84 20.64 -12.22
N SER A 418 -10.79 19.88 -12.49
CA SER A 418 -10.71 19.03 -13.69
C SER A 418 -10.61 17.56 -13.31
N TYR A 419 -10.91 16.68 -14.26
CA TYR A 419 -10.84 15.24 -14.06
C TYR A 419 -10.14 14.54 -15.22
N ARG A 420 -9.70 13.31 -14.97
CA ARG A 420 -9.33 12.34 -15.99
C ARG A 420 -9.81 10.95 -15.62
N VAL A 421 -9.76 10.05 -16.58
CA VAL A 421 -10.17 8.66 -16.41
C VAL A 421 -8.98 7.75 -16.68
N CYS A 422 -8.79 6.72 -15.87
CA CYS A 422 -7.73 5.73 -16.05
C CYS A 422 -8.18 4.32 -15.64
N ARG A 423 -7.39 3.31 -16.03
CA ARG A 423 -7.59 1.91 -15.67
C ARG A 423 -6.91 1.57 -14.34
N ASN A 424 -7.62 0.85 -13.46
CA ASN A 424 -7.15 0.35 -12.14
C ASN A 424 -6.35 1.39 -11.33
N GLU A 425 -6.87 2.63 -11.25
CA GLU A 425 -6.23 3.72 -10.50
C GLU A 425 -4.80 4.07 -10.97
N GLN A 426 -4.32 3.53 -12.11
CA GLN A 426 -2.98 3.76 -12.67
C GLN A 426 -2.97 4.99 -13.59
N CYS A 427 -3.46 6.10 -13.05
CA CYS A 427 -3.48 7.38 -13.74
C CYS A 427 -2.05 7.93 -13.93
N GLY A 428 -1.80 8.62 -15.04
CA GLY A 428 -0.49 9.00 -15.54
C GLY A 428 0.17 7.94 -16.45
N LEU A 429 -0.28 6.68 -16.37
CA LEU A 429 0.27 5.54 -17.13
C LEU A 429 -0.77 4.89 -18.06
N ALA A 430 -1.99 4.66 -17.57
CA ALA A 430 -3.07 3.95 -18.24
C ALA A 430 -4.35 4.81 -18.35
N ASP A 431 -4.17 6.10 -18.59
CA ASP A 431 -5.24 7.08 -18.78
C ASP A 431 -5.97 6.94 -20.11
N ASP A 432 -7.11 7.61 -20.23
CA ASP A 432 -7.61 8.09 -21.51
C ASP A 432 -6.48 8.89 -22.20
N LEU A 433 -6.16 8.51 -23.44
CA LEU A 433 -5.10 9.12 -24.24
C LEU A 433 -5.26 10.65 -24.34
N ALA A 434 -6.47 11.18 -24.33
CA ALA A 434 -6.73 12.63 -24.39
C ALA A 434 -6.21 13.40 -23.17
N THR A 435 -5.97 12.70 -22.05
CA THR A 435 -5.53 13.29 -20.77
C THR A 435 -4.33 12.54 -20.17
N ALA A 436 -3.55 11.88 -21.02
CA ALA A 436 -2.45 11.02 -20.60
C ALA A 436 -1.25 11.80 -20.04
N GLY A 437 -0.54 11.16 -19.10
CA GLY A 437 0.70 11.67 -18.53
C GLY A 437 0.50 12.53 -17.28
N SER A 438 1.58 12.74 -16.53
CA SER A 438 1.55 13.41 -15.22
C SER A 438 1.24 14.92 -15.30
N THR A 439 1.55 15.56 -16.43
CA THR A 439 1.39 17.02 -16.61
C THR A 439 0.06 17.43 -17.26
N ALA A 440 -0.82 16.47 -17.59
CA ALA A 440 -2.09 16.75 -18.24
C ALA A 440 -2.96 17.71 -17.41
N SER A 441 -3.69 18.61 -18.07
CA SER A 441 -4.63 19.52 -17.41
C SER A 441 -5.92 18.84 -16.96
N GLY A 442 -6.25 17.69 -17.53
CA GLY A 442 -7.56 17.05 -17.38
C GLY A 442 -8.65 17.74 -18.21
N LEU A 443 -9.85 17.20 -18.12
CA LEU A 443 -11.08 17.74 -18.70
C LEU A 443 -11.81 18.57 -17.64
N PRO A 444 -12.43 19.71 -18.00
CA PRO A 444 -13.16 20.52 -17.05
C PRO A 444 -14.36 19.75 -16.49
N LEU A 445 -14.62 19.90 -15.20
CA LEU A 445 -15.78 19.30 -14.53
C LEU A 445 -17.02 20.20 -14.69
N ILE A 446 -17.43 20.45 -15.94
CA ILE A 446 -18.53 21.35 -16.28
C ILE A 446 -19.53 20.59 -17.16
N SER A 447 -20.82 20.66 -16.83
CA SER A 447 -21.90 20.12 -17.67
C SER A 447 -22.38 21.14 -18.70
N SER A 448 -23.05 20.67 -19.75
CA SER A 448 -23.72 21.57 -20.70
C SER A 448 -24.84 22.36 -20.01
N GLU A 449 -25.10 23.59 -20.44
CA GLU A 449 -26.12 24.46 -19.85
C GLU A 449 -27.46 23.73 -19.65
N GLY A 450 -27.91 23.63 -18.38
CA GLY A 450 -29.17 22.98 -18.00
C GLY A 450 -29.14 21.46 -17.78
N SER A 451 -27.98 20.81 -17.94
CA SER A 451 -27.77 19.38 -17.63
C SER A 451 -26.94 19.22 -16.35
N ASN A 452 -27.24 18.22 -15.53
CA ASN A 452 -26.36 17.76 -14.45
C ASN A 452 -25.68 16.44 -14.81
N THR A 453 -25.40 16.26 -16.09
CA THR A 453 -24.82 15.04 -16.64
C THR A 453 -23.68 15.37 -17.58
N ILE A 454 -22.56 14.67 -17.37
CA ILE A 454 -21.41 14.61 -18.28
C ILE A 454 -21.39 13.20 -18.86
N THR A 455 -21.36 13.12 -20.19
CA THR A 455 -21.11 11.88 -20.90
C THR A 455 -19.74 11.98 -21.55
N HIS A 456 -18.89 11.00 -21.29
CA HIS A 456 -17.53 10.95 -21.81
C HIS A 456 -17.25 9.60 -22.45
N GLN A 457 -16.81 9.63 -23.70
CA GLN A 457 -16.39 8.46 -24.44
C GLN A 457 -14.86 8.41 -24.40
N VAL A 458 -14.30 7.33 -23.88
CA VAL A 458 -12.86 7.07 -24.04
C VAL A 458 -12.69 6.47 -25.44
N GLU A 459 -11.94 7.19 -26.29
CA GLU A 459 -11.66 6.76 -27.66
C GLU A 459 -10.52 5.74 -27.69
N LYS A 460 -9.48 5.97 -26.88
CA LYS A 460 -8.31 5.09 -26.79
C LYS A 460 -7.64 5.22 -25.43
N TRP A 461 -7.15 4.10 -24.92
CA TRP A 461 -6.31 4.07 -23.72
C TRP A 461 -4.84 4.33 -24.05
N ASN A 462 -4.18 5.13 -23.21
CA ASN A 462 -2.74 5.26 -23.24
C ASN A 462 -2.07 3.91 -22.93
N ASN A 463 -0.96 3.63 -23.63
CA ASN A 463 -0.20 2.38 -23.50
C ASN A 463 -1.04 1.10 -23.66
N LEU A 464 -2.10 1.14 -24.48
CA LEU A 464 -2.86 -0.04 -24.84
C LEU A 464 -3.21 0.01 -26.34
N THR A 465 -2.55 -0.85 -27.10
CA THR A 465 -2.84 -1.03 -28.53
C THR A 465 -3.12 -2.51 -28.78
N PRO A 466 -4.25 -2.86 -29.42
CA PRO A 466 -4.53 -4.24 -29.79
C PRO A 466 -3.40 -4.83 -30.63
N TRP A 467 -3.06 -6.09 -30.38
CA TRP A 467 -2.07 -6.84 -31.15
C TRP A 467 -2.64 -8.20 -31.53
N SER A 468 -2.05 -8.79 -32.57
CA SER A 468 -2.36 -10.16 -33.01
C SER A 468 -1.05 -10.91 -33.14
N PHE A 469 -0.88 -11.96 -32.33
CA PHE A 469 0.29 -12.81 -32.35
C PHE A 469 -0.17 -14.25 -32.20
N THR A 470 0.33 -15.13 -33.07
CA THR A 470 0.09 -16.56 -32.98
C THR A 470 1.28 -17.18 -32.28
N PRO A 471 1.14 -17.73 -31.06
CA PRO A 471 2.23 -18.44 -30.41
C PRO A 471 2.72 -19.58 -31.30
N PRO A 472 4.04 -19.80 -31.37
CA PRO A 472 4.59 -20.90 -32.14
C PRO A 472 4.10 -22.23 -31.56
N SER A 473 3.90 -23.21 -32.44
CA SER A 473 3.56 -24.57 -32.00
C SER A 473 4.77 -25.19 -31.31
N ILE A 474 4.59 -25.64 -30.07
CA ILE A 474 5.66 -26.29 -29.31
C ILE A 474 5.72 -27.76 -29.73
N GLU A 475 6.60 -28.07 -30.68
CA GLU A 475 6.74 -29.41 -31.26
C GLU A 475 7.40 -30.41 -30.30
N SER A 476 8.29 -29.93 -29.43
CA SER A 476 9.00 -30.74 -28.44
C SER A 476 9.27 -29.97 -27.14
N ALA A 477 8.45 -30.20 -26.12
CA ALA A 477 8.75 -29.80 -24.76
C ALA A 477 9.05 -31.04 -23.92
N THR A 478 10.07 -30.96 -23.08
CA THR A 478 10.31 -31.99 -22.06
C THR A 478 9.52 -31.57 -20.81
N PRO A 479 8.51 -32.33 -20.36
CA PRO A 479 7.82 -32.04 -19.11
C PRO A 479 8.77 -32.14 -17.92
N ARG A 480 8.66 -31.19 -16.98
CA ARG A 480 9.59 -31.07 -15.85
C ARG A 480 8.78 -30.73 -14.60
N SER A 481 8.44 -31.76 -13.82
CA SER A 481 7.54 -31.66 -12.67
C SER A 481 8.02 -30.70 -11.57
N SER A 482 9.33 -30.49 -11.44
CA SER A 482 9.95 -29.56 -10.49
C SER A 482 10.39 -28.23 -11.11
N PHE A 483 10.03 -27.95 -12.37
CA PHE A 483 10.48 -26.74 -13.04
C PHE A 483 9.75 -25.50 -12.51
N VAL A 484 10.53 -24.45 -12.26
CA VAL A 484 10.03 -23.18 -11.77
C VAL A 484 9.65 -22.29 -12.95
N ALA A 485 8.35 -22.12 -13.18
CA ALA A 485 7.79 -21.16 -14.11
C ALA A 485 7.29 -19.95 -13.31
N ALA A 486 8.12 -18.91 -13.23
CA ALA A 486 7.92 -17.81 -12.31
C ALA A 486 7.63 -16.47 -13.01
N VAL A 487 6.95 -15.60 -12.27
CA VAL A 487 6.76 -14.18 -12.62
C VAL A 487 7.28 -13.34 -11.46
N GLU A 488 8.24 -12.46 -11.71
CA GLU A 488 8.67 -11.43 -10.76
C GLU A 488 7.86 -10.15 -11.00
N VAL A 489 7.08 -9.78 -9.97
CA VAL A 489 6.32 -8.53 -9.97
C VAL A 489 7.29 -7.37 -9.76
N ALA A 490 7.08 -6.27 -10.49
CA ALA A 490 7.91 -5.07 -10.32
C ALA A 490 7.94 -4.61 -8.83
N PRO A 491 9.11 -4.22 -8.30
CA PRO A 491 9.32 -4.00 -6.86
C PRO A 491 8.63 -2.76 -6.31
N HIS A 492 8.35 -1.76 -7.14
CA HIS A 492 7.74 -0.49 -6.70
C HIS A 492 6.21 -0.62 -6.56
N LEU A 493 5.75 -1.19 -5.44
CA LEU A 493 4.34 -1.38 -5.15
C LEU A 493 3.74 -0.20 -4.39
N SER A 494 3.16 0.73 -5.17
CA SER A 494 2.34 1.83 -4.63
C SER A 494 1.10 1.30 -3.89
N PRO A 495 0.61 2.00 -2.85
CA PRO A 495 -0.67 1.70 -2.21
C PRO A 495 -1.87 1.57 -3.17
N LEU A 496 -1.85 2.27 -4.32
CA LEU A 496 -2.88 2.19 -5.36
C LEU A 496 -2.80 0.87 -6.16
N ALA A 497 -1.63 0.24 -6.25
CA ALA A 497 -1.47 -1.03 -6.97
C ALA A 497 -1.91 -2.25 -6.12
N LEU A 498 -1.78 -2.16 -4.79
CA LEU A 498 -2.03 -3.29 -3.88
C LEU A 498 -3.43 -3.90 -4.01
N PRO A 499 -4.54 -3.14 -4.12
CA PRO A 499 -5.88 -3.71 -4.29
C PRO A 499 -6.05 -4.57 -5.55
N HIS A 500 -5.19 -4.39 -6.56
CA HIS A 500 -5.27 -5.08 -7.85
C HIS A 500 -4.41 -6.35 -7.93
N LEU A 501 -3.51 -6.57 -6.96
CA LEU A 501 -2.62 -7.74 -6.97
C LEU A 501 -3.37 -9.09 -6.91
N PRO A 502 -4.45 -9.26 -6.10
CA PRO A 502 -5.20 -10.52 -6.11
C PRO A 502 -5.74 -10.91 -7.50
N ALA A 503 -6.22 -9.93 -8.29
CA ALA A 503 -6.64 -10.15 -9.67
C ALA A 503 -5.45 -10.47 -10.58
N THR A 504 -4.34 -9.76 -10.38
CA THR A 504 -3.08 -10.00 -11.10
C THR A 504 -2.53 -11.41 -10.89
N PHE A 505 -2.67 -11.98 -9.69
CA PHE A 505 -2.26 -13.36 -9.42
C PHE A 505 -3.08 -14.37 -10.24
N MET A 506 -4.36 -14.07 -10.51
CA MET A 506 -5.18 -14.89 -11.42
C MET A 506 -4.62 -14.82 -12.84
N SER A 507 -4.30 -13.63 -13.34
CA SER A 507 -3.67 -13.46 -14.67
C SER A 507 -2.33 -14.20 -14.77
N ILE A 508 -1.51 -14.18 -13.71
CA ILE A 508 -0.25 -14.93 -13.64
C ILE A 508 -0.50 -16.44 -13.72
N ARG A 509 -1.56 -16.96 -13.10
CA ARG A 509 -1.94 -18.37 -13.25
C ARG A 509 -2.43 -18.73 -14.63
N GLU A 510 -3.09 -17.81 -15.33
CA GLU A 510 -3.50 -18.00 -16.73
C GLU A 510 -2.29 -18.08 -17.68
N LEU A 511 -1.15 -17.50 -17.28
CA LEU A 511 0.16 -17.76 -17.91
C LEU A 511 0.71 -19.17 -17.61
N ASN A 512 0.01 -20.00 -16.85
CA ASN A 512 0.48 -21.32 -16.39
C ASN A 512 1.72 -21.26 -15.47
N ALA A 513 2.05 -20.09 -14.93
CA ALA A 513 3.08 -19.95 -13.90
C ALA A 513 2.69 -20.71 -12.62
N ASN A 514 3.70 -21.22 -11.91
CA ASN A 514 3.55 -21.93 -10.64
C ASN A 514 4.24 -21.20 -9.47
N TRP A 515 5.04 -20.17 -9.77
CA TRP A 515 5.70 -19.32 -8.79
C TRP A 515 5.43 -17.83 -9.05
N ILE A 516 5.37 -17.07 -7.97
CA ILE A 516 5.41 -15.61 -7.98
C ILE A 516 6.56 -15.13 -7.10
N ILE A 517 7.28 -14.12 -7.57
CA ILE A 517 8.31 -13.42 -6.80
C ILE A 517 7.74 -12.06 -6.42
N LEU A 518 7.60 -11.82 -5.11
CA LEU A 518 7.17 -10.54 -4.54
C LEU A 518 8.37 -9.84 -3.93
N SER A 519 8.52 -8.56 -4.23
CA SER A 519 9.72 -7.80 -3.88
C SER A 519 9.40 -6.69 -2.89
N PRO A 520 9.36 -6.97 -1.56
CA PRO A 520 9.22 -5.91 -0.57
C PRO A 520 10.43 -4.95 -0.66
N THR A 521 10.20 -3.67 -0.41
CA THR A 521 11.22 -2.62 -0.60
C THR A 521 11.40 -1.75 0.64
N TRP A 522 12.66 -1.38 0.91
CA TRP A 522 13.02 -0.26 1.77
C TRP A 522 13.71 0.83 0.95
N SER A 523 13.49 2.09 1.32
CA SER A 523 14.04 3.26 0.63
C SER A 523 15.15 3.90 1.44
N LEU A 524 16.12 4.50 0.76
CA LEU A 524 17.14 5.35 1.36
C LEU A 524 16.54 6.71 1.74
N THR A 525 16.37 6.98 3.03
CA THR A 525 15.73 8.22 3.52
C THR A 525 16.72 9.24 4.06
N SER A 526 17.96 8.82 4.34
CA SER A 526 19.08 9.68 4.70
C SER A 526 20.38 9.08 4.17
N THR A 527 21.37 9.93 3.87
CA THR A 527 22.74 9.52 3.50
C THR A 527 23.76 9.85 4.60
N THR A 528 23.37 10.60 5.63
CA THR A 528 24.26 11.00 6.73
C THR A 528 23.56 10.89 8.10
N PRO A 529 23.67 9.74 8.78
CA PRO A 529 24.16 8.45 8.25
C PRO A 529 23.19 7.84 7.23
N PRO A 530 23.62 6.87 6.38
CA PRO A 530 22.72 6.13 5.52
C PRO A 530 21.61 5.45 6.32
N ARG A 531 20.36 5.55 5.86
CA ARG A 531 19.19 4.92 6.48
C ARG A 531 18.31 4.27 5.43
N LEU A 532 18.09 2.97 5.56
CA LEU A 532 17.13 2.22 4.74
C LEU A 532 15.90 1.93 5.57
N GLU A 533 14.71 2.35 5.15
CA GLU A 533 13.49 2.08 5.92
C GLU A 533 12.26 1.86 5.06
N TYR A 534 11.24 1.29 5.67
CA TYR A 534 9.92 1.17 5.07
C TYR A 534 9.30 2.55 4.88
N VAL A 535 8.99 2.90 3.63
CA VAL A 535 8.28 4.13 3.27
C VAL A 535 6.90 3.73 2.69
N PRO A 536 5.79 4.12 3.34
CA PRO A 536 4.45 3.66 2.93
C PRO A 536 4.01 4.04 1.51
N THR A 537 4.58 5.06 0.88
CA THR A 537 4.20 5.50 -0.48
C THR A 537 4.63 4.52 -1.57
N ASN A 538 5.63 3.70 -1.31
CA ASN A 538 6.32 2.89 -2.32
C ASN A 538 6.84 1.54 -1.80
N GLY A 539 6.51 1.18 -0.57
CA GLY A 539 6.78 -0.12 0.04
C GLY A 539 5.52 -0.86 0.46
N ILE A 540 5.68 -2.16 0.75
CA ILE A 540 4.63 -3.03 1.26
C ILE A 540 4.77 -3.16 2.78
N SER A 541 3.69 -2.96 3.53
CA SER A 541 3.71 -3.23 4.99
C SER A 541 3.81 -4.72 5.30
N SER A 542 4.15 -5.10 6.52
CA SER A 542 4.15 -6.52 6.92
C SER A 542 2.76 -7.12 6.82
N ALA A 543 1.72 -6.37 7.20
CA ALA A 543 0.33 -6.82 7.13
C ALA A 543 -0.12 -7.08 5.68
N ASP A 544 0.15 -6.13 4.78
CA ASP A 544 -0.15 -6.27 3.35
C ASP A 544 0.65 -7.43 2.73
N LEU A 545 1.93 -7.56 3.05
CA LEU A 545 2.78 -8.64 2.53
C LEU A 545 2.26 -10.01 2.95
N ASN A 546 1.91 -10.18 4.23
CA ASN A 546 1.33 -11.43 4.73
C ASN A 546 0.01 -11.77 4.01
N ALA A 547 -0.86 -10.77 3.80
CA ALA A 547 -2.11 -10.94 3.08
C ALA A 547 -1.89 -11.36 1.61
N LEU A 548 -0.92 -10.73 0.94
CA LEU A 548 -0.55 -11.06 -0.44
C LEU A 548 0.04 -12.46 -0.59
N VAL A 549 0.95 -12.86 0.31
CA VAL A 549 1.51 -14.23 0.32
C VAL A 549 0.39 -15.25 0.53
N SER A 550 -0.48 -15.03 1.51
CA SER A 550 -1.64 -15.90 1.76
C SER A 550 -2.57 -15.97 0.54
N ASN A 551 -2.84 -14.84 -0.12
CA ASN A 551 -3.69 -14.81 -1.31
C ASN A 551 -3.08 -15.59 -2.48
N ALA A 552 -1.79 -15.40 -2.77
CA ALA A 552 -1.08 -16.15 -3.81
C ALA A 552 -1.10 -17.67 -3.53
N GLN A 553 -0.85 -18.08 -2.28
CA GLN A 553 -0.89 -19.49 -1.87
C GLN A 553 -2.30 -20.10 -1.97
N GLN A 554 -3.35 -19.36 -1.61
CA GLN A 554 -4.74 -19.80 -1.79
C GLN A 554 -5.10 -19.99 -3.27
N GLN A 555 -4.48 -19.21 -4.14
CA GLN A 555 -4.56 -19.41 -5.58
C GLN A 555 -3.64 -20.53 -6.08
N GLY A 556 -2.87 -21.21 -5.23
CA GLY A 556 -2.02 -22.33 -5.62
C GLY A 556 -0.69 -21.94 -6.27
N LEU A 557 -0.24 -20.70 -6.07
CA LEU A 557 1.12 -20.27 -6.42
C LEU A 557 2.07 -20.51 -5.25
N SER A 558 3.30 -20.92 -5.56
CA SER A 558 4.41 -20.83 -4.62
C SER A 558 4.96 -19.40 -4.62
N VAL A 559 5.48 -18.93 -3.48
CA VAL A 559 5.91 -17.55 -3.31
C VAL A 559 7.38 -17.51 -2.92
N ALA A 560 8.15 -16.73 -3.66
CA ALA A 560 9.47 -16.26 -3.25
C ALA A 560 9.38 -14.80 -2.82
N LEU A 561 10.02 -14.46 -1.71
CA LEU A 561 10.25 -13.06 -1.34
C LEU A 561 11.63 -12.63 -1.80
N TYR A 562 11.72 -11.51 -2.51
CA TYR A 562 12.97 -10.93 -2.98
C TYR A 562 13.11 -9.50 -2.45
N PRO A 563 13.64 -9.29 -1.23
CA PRO A 563 13.87 -7.93 -0.72
C PRO A 563 14.73 -7.11 -1.66
N ARG A 564 14.21 -5.97 -2.13
CA ARG A 564 14.93 -5.05 -3.03
C ARG A 564 15.08 -3.66 -2.43
N THR A 565 16.14 -2.95 -2.78
CA THR A 565 16.24 -1.49 -2.63
C THR A 565 16.54 -0.89 -4.00
N ASN A 566 16.29 0.42 -4.17
CA ASN A 566 16.67 1.11 -5.39
C ASN A 566 18.17 0.81 -5.70
N PRO A 567 18.51 0.30 -6.90
CA PRO A 567 19.88 -0.08 -7.24
C PRO A 567 20.91 1.04 -7.11
N PHE A 568 20.48 2.30 -7.19
CA PHE A 568 21.35 3.46 -7.05
C PHE A 568 21.51 3.94 -5.61
N ALA A 569 20.76 3.38 -4.64
CA ALA A 569 20.77 3.82 -3.25
C ALA A 569 22.14 3.69 -2.59
N LEU A 570 22.85 2.58 -2.83
CA LEU A 570 24.20 2.40 -2.30
C LEU A 570 25.18 3.42 -2.90
N THR A 571 25.18 3.57 -4.21
CA THR A 571 26.05 4.52 -4.91
C THR A 571 25.78 5.95 -4.44
N GLN A 572 24.51 6.33 -4.26
CA GLN A 572 24.13 7.63 -3.71
C GLN A 572 24.66 7.82 -2.28
N ALA A 573 24.45 6.84 -1.40
CA ALA A 573 24.93 6.89 -0.02
C ALA A 573 26.45 7.03 0.07
N LEU A 574 27.20 6.26 -0.73
CA LEU A 574 28.67 6.31 -0.77
C LEU A 574 29.20 7.57 -1.45
N SER A 575 28.48 8.14 -2.40
CA SER A 575 28.84 9.43 -3.01
C SER A 575 28.75 10.56 -1.99
N ASP A 576 27.68 10.59 -1.21
CA ASP A 576 27.45 11.61 -0.18
C ASP A 576 28.33 11.39 1.07
N ASN A 577 28.61 10.14 1.42
CA ASN A 577 29.41 9.77 2.59
C ASN A 577 30.30 8.54 2.32
N PRO A 578 31.50 8.70 1.75
CA PRO A 578 32.35 7.59 1.30
C PRO A 578 32.75 6.57 2.37
N ASN A 579 32.70 6.94 3.65
CA ASN A 579 33.11 6.07 4.76
C ASN A 579 31.91 5.34 5.42
N SER A 580 30.73 5.35 4.82
CA SER A 580 29.50 4.83 5.45
C SER A 580 29.17 3.38 5.10
N ILE A 581 30.11 2.62 4.53
CA ILE A 581 29.84 1.27 4.01
C ILE A 581 29.35 0.30 5.10
N GLU A 582 29.98 0.30 6.28
CA GLU A 582 29.59 -0.55 7.40
C GLU A 582 28.18 -0.17 7.91
N THR A 583 27.89 1.13 7.95
CA THR A 583 26.57 1.63 8.36
C THR A 583 25.49 1.22 7.36
N TRP A 584 25.79 1.33 6.05
CA TRP A 584 24.89 0.87 5.00
C TRP A 584 24.65 -0.64 5.10
N PHE A 585 25.71 -1.45 5.28
CA PHE A 585 25.57 -2.90 5.40
C PHE A 585 24.76 -3.28 6.64
N SER A 586 24.91 -2.58 7.76
CA SER A 586 24.07 -2.77 8.95
C SER A 586 22.59 -2.51 8.66
N GLU A 587 22.26 -1.44 7.93
CA GLU A 587 20.88 -1.14 7.53
C GLU A 587 20.33 -2.17 6.54
N TYR A 588 21.14 -2.63 5.58
CA TYR A 588 20.78 -3.70 4.66
C TYR A 588 20.56 -5.03 5.41
N ARG A 589 21.44 -5.39 6.35
CA ARG A 589 21.27 -6.55 7.23
C ARG A 589 19.95 -6.49 7.98
N ARG A 590 19.59 -5.33 8.53
CA ARG A 590 18.31 -5.10 9.22
C ARG A 590 17.12 -5.32 8.29
N PHE A 591 17.21 -4.85 7.05
CA PHE A 591 16.19 -5.05 6.03
C PHE A 591 16.00 -6.54 5.69
N ILE A 592 17.08 -7.25 5.38
CA ILE A 592 17.02 -8.65 4.97
C ILE A 592 16.49 -9.54 6.10
N LEU A 593 16.91 -9.30 7.34
CA LEU A 593 16.39 -10.05 8.48
C LEU A 593 14.91 -9.74 8.75
N HIS A 594 14.48 -8.50 8.52
CA HIS A 594 13.06 -8.17 8.57
C HIS A 594 12.26 -9.02 7.58
N VAL A 595 12.70 -9.10 6.33
CA VAL A 595 12.01 -9.88 5.30
C VAL A 595 12.14 -11.40 5.55
N ALA A 596 13.25 -11.89 6.09
CA ALA A 596 13.41 -13.29 6.47
C ALA A 596 12.41 -13.72 7.56
N ASP A 597 12.19 -12.88 8.58
CA ASP A 597 11.15 -13.11 9.59
C ASP A 597 9.75 -13.16 8.94
N LYS A 598 9.48 -12.27 7.97
CA LYS A 598 8.19 -12.25 7.26
C LYS A 598 8.01 -13.44 6.32
N ALA A 599 9.07 -13.89 5.66
CA ALA A 599 9.07 -15.11 4.87
C ALA A 599 8.68 -16.32 5.75
N ALA A 600 9.26 -16.41 6.95
CA ALA A 600 8.95 -17.47 7.91
C ALA A 600 7.50 -17.38 8.44
N GLN A 601 7.06 -16.18 8.85
CA GLN A 601 5.71 -15.94 9.37
C GLN A 601 4.61 -16.24 8.34
N SER A 602 4.82 -15.81 7.09
CA SER A 602 3.88 -16.01 5.98
C SER A 602 4.03 -17.37 5.28
N ARG A 603 5.02 -18.18 5.67
CA ARG A 603 5.35 -19.47 5.06
C ARG A 603 5.68 -19.36 3.57
N ALA A 604 6.37 -18.29 3.15
CA ALA A 604 6.94 -18.20 1.82
C ALA A 604 7.90 -19.38 1.58
N GLN A 605 7.92 -19.90 0.36
CA GLN A 605 8.69 -21.09 0.01
C GLN A 605 10.17 -20.79 -0.26
N ALA A 606 10.48 -19.56 -0.69
CA ALA A 606 11.85 -19.12 -0.93
C ALA A 606 12.11 -17.67 -0.49
N LEU A 607 13.37 -17.38 -0.18
CA LEU A 607 13.92 -16.05 0.03
C LEU A 607 15.09 -15.86 -0.94
N ILE A 608 15.02 -14.82 -1.76
CA ILE A 608 16.05 -14.48 -2.76
C ILE A 608 16.91 -13.33 -2.20
N LEU A 609 18.23 -13.45 -2.28
CA LEU A 609 19.20 -12.48 -1.77
C LEU A 609 20.09 -11.90 -2.86
N GLY A 610 20.77 -10.79 -2.55
CA GLY A 610 21.72 -10.15 -3.46
C GLY A 610 21.00 -9.33 -4.54
N GLY A 611 21.64 -9.21 -5.71
CA GLY A 611 21.13 -8.43 -6.84
C GLY A 611 21.93 -7.14 -7.10
N PRO A 612 21.56 -6.39 -8.17
CA PRO A 612 22.29 -5.20 -8.63
C PRO A 612 22.56 -4.17 -7.53
N GLU A 613 21.64 -4.01 -6.58
CA GLU A 613 21.76 -3.06 -5.47
C GLU A 613 22.91 -3.31 -4.48
N THR A 614 23.48 -4.52 -4.48
CA THR A 614 24.51 -4.94 -3.50
C THR A 614 25.84 -5.29 -4.16
N GLU A 615 25.90 -5.22 -5.48
CA GLU A 615 27.06 -5.62 -6.28
C GLU A 615 28.36 -4.96 -5.83
N PRO A 616 28.40 -3.64 -5.52
CA PRO A 616 29.63 -3.00 -5.02
C PRO A 616 30.16 -3.53 -3.68
N LEU A 617 29.37 -4.29 -2.91
CA LEU A 617 29.74 -4.81 -1.59
C LEU A 617 30.26 -6.23 -1.61
N LEU A 618 30.10 -6.94 -2.72
CA LEU A 618 30.40 -8.37 -2.77
C LEU A 618 31.89 -8.68 -2.59
N SER A 619 32.77 -7.79 -3.06
CA SER A 619 34.22 -7.98 -3.00
C SER A 619 34.86 -7.55 -1.68
N ILE A 620 34.12 -6.87 -0.79
CA ILE A 620 34.69 -6.17 0.38
C ILE A 620 34.08 -6.59 1.73
N HIS A 621 33.11 -7.51 1.75
CA HIS A 621 32.38 -7.94 2.96
C HIS A 621 32.04 -9.45 3.02
N GLU A 622 32.91 -10.35 2.53
CA GLU A 622 32.61 -11.79 2.51
C GLU A 622 32.18 -12.34 3.89
N ALA A 623 32.90 -11.98 4.96
CA ALA A 623 32.56 -12.45 6.31
C ALA A 623 31.15 -12.01 6.73
N ASP A 624 30.81 -10.74 6.48
CA ASP A 624 29.49 -10.20 6.84
C ASP A 624 28.36 -10.84 6.03
N TRP A 625 28.60 -11.22 4.77
CA TRP A 625 27.64 -11.98 3.97
C TRP A 625 27.40 -13.39 4.53
N ARG A 626 28.46 -14.10 4.92
CA ARG A 626 28.34 -15.43 5.55
C ARG A 626 27.60 -15.34 6.89
N ASP A 627 27.88 -14.31 7.68
CA ASP A 627 27.19 -14.05 8.94
C ASP A 627 25.72 -13.70 8.75
N LEU A 628 25.39 -12.89 7.73
CA LEU A 628 24.01 -12.59 7.36
C LEU A 628 23.28 -13.87 6.93
N ILE A 629 23.86 -14.70 6.07
CA ILE A 629 23.28 -15.99 5.65
C ILE A 629 23.01 -16.89 6.86
N THR A 630 23.97 -16.97 7.78
CA THR A 630 23.80 -17.73 9.04
C THR A 630 22.64 -17.21 9.87
N ALA A 631 22.52 -15.88 10.03
CA ALA A 631 21.42 -15.26 10.77
C ALA A 631 20.06 -15.48 10.08
N ILE A 632 20.00 -15.48 8.75
CA ILE A 632 18.79 -15.80 7.99
C ILE A 632 18.36 -17.24 8.24
N ARG A 633 19.28 -18.21 8.21
CA ARG A 633 18.96 -19.63 8.45
C ARG A 633 18.43 -19.92 9.85
N GLN A 634 18.72 -19.08 10.84
CA GLN A 634 18.12 -19.16 12.17
C GLN A 634 16.64 -18.75 12.18
N LYS A 635 16.20 -17.94 11.20
CA LYS A 635 14.85 -17.38 11.11
C LYS A 635 13.99 -18.07 10.04
N PHE A 636 14.60 -18.48 8.94
CA PHE A 636 13.91 -18.98 7.76
C PHE A 636 14.46 -20.34 7.31
N THR A 637 13.55 -21.32 7.20
CA THR A 637 13.87 -22.71 6.84
C THR A 637 13.53 -23.07 5.40
N GLY A 638 12.93 -22.15 4.63
CA GLY A 638 12.65 -22.36 3.21
C GLY A 638 13.90 -22.25 2.34
N GLN A 639 13.72 -22.27 1.03
CA GLN A 639 14.83 -22.20 0.08
C GLN A 639 15.51 -20.84 0.12
N LEU A 640 16.82 -20.81 0.35
CA LEU A 640 17.62 -19.61 0.22
C LEU A 640 18.25 -19.59 -1.17
N ILE A 641 17.97 -18.55 -1.95
CA ILE A 641 18.43 -18.42 -3.34
C ILE A 641 19.28 -17.17 -3.44
N TRP A 642 20.43 -17.26 -4.11
CA TRP A 642 21.30 -16.11 -4.34
C TRP A 642 21.19 -15.60 -5.77
N THR A 643 21.01 -14.30 -5.93
CA THR A 643 20.98 -13.66 -7.25
C THR A 643 22.38 -13.45 -7.79
N ILE A 644 22.63 -13.86 -9.04
CA ILE A 644 23.88 -13.62 -9.77
C ILE A 644 23.58 -12.70 -10.95
N THR A 645 24.25 -11.56 -11.02
CA THR A 645 24.20 -10.65 -12.19
C THR A 645 25.19 -11.12 -13.26
N GLU A 646 25.04 -10.65 -14.50
CA GLU A 646 25.96 -11.02 -15.59
C GLU A 646 27.43 -10.70 -15.27
N HIS A 647 27.70 -9.56 -14.60
CA HIS A 647 29.04 -9.19 -14.13
C HIS A 647 29.64 -10.18 -13.12
N GLN A 648 28.79 -10.86 -12.35
CA GLN A 648 29.20 -11.82 -11.33
C GLN A 648 29.39 -13.24 -11.88
N LEU A 649 29.06 -13.50 -13.15
CA LEU A 649 29.24 -14.83 -13.76
C LEU A 649 30.73 -15.19 -13.88
N GLU A 650 31.61 -14.20 -14.09
CA GLU A 650 33.05 -14.41 -14.17
C GLU A 650 33.68 -14.71 -12.81
N THR A 651 33.18 -14.07 -11.75
CA THR A 651 33.67 -14.18 -10.37
C THR A 651 32.51 -14.35 -9.39
N PRO A 652 31.90 -15.55 -9.36
CA PRO A 652 30.75 -15.79 -8.49
C PRO A 652 31.15 -15.70 -7.01
N PRO A 653 30.27 -15.22 -6.12
CA PRO A 653 30.59 -15.07 -4.70
C PRO A 653 31.00 -16.38 -4.03
N ALA A 654 32.02 -16.34 -3.16
CA ALA A 654 32.58 -17.54 -2.54
C ALA A 654 31.61 -18.25 -1.57
N TRP A 655 30.56 -17.59 -1.10
CA TRP A 655 29.56 -18.13 -0.16
C TRP A 655 28.36 -18.80 -0.83
N LEU A 656 28.38 -18.95 -2.15
CA LEU A 656 27.34 -19.69 -2.86
C LEU A 656 27.20 -21.13 -2.37
N ASP A 657 28.18 -21.69 -1.66
CA ASP A 657 28.11 -22.98 -0.99
C ASP A 657 27.02 -23.05 0.11
N GLN A 658 26.62 -21.92 0.71
CA GLN A 658 25.66 -21.86 1.83
C GLN A 658 24.19 -21.63 1.42
N VAL A 659 23.92 -21.38 0.14
CA VAL A 659 22.56 -21.20 -0.39
C VAL A 659 22.04 -22.46 -1.08
N ASP A 660 20.74 -22.58 -1.29
CA ASP A 660 20.09 -23.78 -1.86
C ASP A 660 19.99 -23.73 -3.39
N GLY A 661 20.10 -22.55 -3.99
CA GLY A 661 20.01 -22.34 -5.43
C GLY A 661 20.52 -20.98 -5.85
N VAL A 662 20.58 -20.77 -7.16
CA VAL A 662 21.00 -19.49 -7.76
C VAL A 662 19.94 -18.96 -8.73
N TYR A 663 19.75 -17.65 -8.72
CA TYR A 663 18.88 -16.92 -9.63
C TYR A 663 19.72 -16.01 -10.51
N VAL A 664 19.92 -16.38 -11.77
CA VAL A 664 20.77 -15.63 -12.70
C VAL A 664 19.92 -14.62 -13.47
N LEU A 665 20.31 -13.34 -13.41
CA LEU A 665 19.67 -12.27 -14.16
C LEU A 665 20.40 -12.08 -15.49
N LEU A 666 19.68 -12.17 -16.61
CA LEU A 666 20.22 -11.97 -17.95
C LEU A 666 19.48 -10.83 -18.66
N SER A 667 20.24 -9.87 -19.16
CA SER A 667 19.73 -8.67 -19.82
C SER A 667 20.42 -8.41 -21.18
N SER A 668 21.69 -8.82 -21.35
CA SER A 668 22.47 -8.67 -22.60
C SER A 668 22.24 -9.82 -23.59
N LEU A 669 20.98 -10.22 -23.76
CA LEU A 669 20.60 -11.32 -24.64
C LEU A 669 20.88 -10.99 -26.12
N PRO A 670 21.31 -11.97 -26.94
CA PRO A 670 21.47 -11.79 -28.38
C PRO A 670 20.16 -11.37 -29.04
N ASN A 671 20.15 -10.26 -29.77
CA ASN A 671 18.90 -9.64 -30.24
C ASN A 671 18.93 -8.93 -31.60
N ASP A 672 20.10 -8.82 -32.25
CA ASP A 672 20.26 -8.14 -33.54
C ASP A 672 20.87 -9.06 -34.62
N GLY A 673 20.51 -8.79 -35.88
CA GLY A 673 21.21 -9.34 -37.06
C GLY A 673 20.83 -10.74 -37.55
N PHE A 674 19.88 -11.42 -36.90
CA PHE A 674 19.49 -12.78 -37.30
C PHE A 674 18.32 -12.77 -38.31
N PRO A 675 18.52 -13.22 -39.56
CA PRO A 675 17.47 -13.26 -40.60
C PRO A 675 16.40 -14.34 -40.38
N ASP A 676 16.65 -15.35 -39.56
CA ASP A 676 15.69 -16.42 -39.24
C ASP A 676 15.69 -16.80 -37.74
N GLU A 677 14.58 -17.42 -37.30
CA GLU A 677 14.35 -17.82 -35.90
C GLU A 677 15.30 -18.94 -35.44
N SER A 678 15.76 -19.81 -36.36
CA SER A 678 16.66 -20.91 -36.03
C SER A 678 18.04 -20.39 -35.62
N GLN A 679 18.56 -19.38 -36.31
CA GLN A 679 19.83 -18.76 -35.99
C GLN A 679 19.77 -18.02 -34.65
N LEU A 680 18.65 -17.35 -34.35
CA LEU A 680 18.45 -16.73 -33.04
C LEU A 680 18.39 -17.78 -31.91
N ASN A 681 17.70 -18.91 -32.13
CA ASN A 681 17.64 -20.01 -31.17
C ASN A 681 19.02 -20.62 -30.90
N GLU A 682 19.83 -20.81 -31.95
CA GLU A 682 21.19 -21.31 -31.82
C GLU A 682 22.09 -20.31 -31.08
N ALA A 683 22.05 -19.03 -31.43
CA ALA A 683 22.80 -17.98 -30.76
C ALA A 683 22.44 -17.88 -29.27
N MET A 684 21.15 -17.95 -28.94
CA MET A 684 20.67 -17.95 -27.56
C MET A 684 21.15 -19.19 -26.79
N GLY A 685 21.14 -20.36 -27.44
CA GLY A 685 21.67 -21.58 -26.84
C GLY A 685 23.16 -21.49 -26.54
N ASN A 686 23.95 -21.04 -27.51
CA ASN A 686 25.39 -20.83 -27.35
C ASN A 686 25.70 -19.82 -26.24
N TYR A 687 24.91 -18.75 -26.14
CA TYR A 687 25.02 -17.77 -25.06
C TYR A 687 24.76 -18.40 -23.69
N LEU A 688 23.67 -19.18 -23.50
CA LEU A 688 23.42 -19.85 -22.22
C LEU A 688 24.52 -20.85 -21.85
N ASP A 689 25.04 -21.60 -22.82
CA ASP A 689 26.13 -22.54 -22.56
C ASP A 689 27.43 -21.82 -22.21
N ALA A 690 27.79 -20.76 -22.94
CA ALA A 690 29.00 -19.98 -22.66
C ALA A 690 28.93 -19.29 -21.30
N SER A 691 27.78 -18.69 -20.98
CA SER A 691 27.61 -17.87 -19.77
C SER A 691 27.38 -18.70 -18.51
N LEU A 692 26.68 -19.84 -18.60
CA LEU A 692 26.14 -20.52 -17.40
C LEU A 692 26.62 -21.96 -17.20
N SER A 693 27.19 -22.62 -18.21
CA SER A 693 27.54 -24.05 -18.08
C SER A 693 28.59 -24.29 -16.99
N SER A 694 29.62 -23.45 -16.92
CA SER A 694 30.65 -23.48 -15.89
C SER A 694 30.05 -23.32 -14.49
N LEU A 695 29.20 -22.30 -14.32
CA LEU A 695 28.50 -22.03 -13.06
C LEU A 695 27.64 -23.23 -12.63
N SER A 696 26.87 -23.79 -13.57
CA SER A 696 26.02 -24.96 -13.29
C SER A 696 26.83 -26.18 -12.88
N GLN A 697 27.95 -26.45 -13.56
CA GLN A 697 28.82 -27.60 -13.25
C GLN A 697 29.55 -27.44 -11.92
N GLN A 698 30.03 -26.24 -11.62
CA GLN A 698 30.76 -25.95 -10.39
C GLN A 698 29.86 -25.99 -9.16
N LEU A 699 28.64 -25.44 -9.25
CA LEU A 699 27.75 -25.34 -8.09
C LEU A 699 26.96 -26.63 -7.84
N GLY A 700 26.50 -27.32 -8.89
CA GLY A 700 25.62 -28.49 -8.75
C GLY A 700 24.29 -28.18 -8.05
N LYS A 701 23.82 -26.93 -8.12
CA LYS A 701 22.60 -26.42 -7.46
C LYS A 701 21.52 -26.06 -8.50
N PRO A 702 20.23 -26.07 -8.10
CA PRO A 702 19.15 -25.50 -8.91
C PRO A 702 19.48 -24.09 -9.40
N LEU A 703 19.45 -23.91 -10.72
CA LEU A 703 19.67 -22.64 -11.41
C LEU A 703 18.35 -22.14 -12.01
N TRP A 704 17.91 -20.95 -11.59
CA TRP A 704 16.78 -20.24 -12.17
C TRP A 704 17.32 -19.12 -13.06
N VAL A 705 16.73 -18.92 -14.24
CA VAL A 705 17.07 -17.81 -15.14
C VAL A 705 15.97 -16.78 -15.11
N GLY A 706 16.31 -15.52 -14.86
CA GLY A 706 15.42 -14.37 -14.89
C GLY A 706 15.77 -13.43 -16.02
N ILE A 707 14.77 -13.05 -16.83
CA ILE A 707 14.97 -12.08 -17.90
C ILE A 707 13.99 -10.92 -17.82
N ASP A 708 14.47 -9.75 -18.24
CA ASP A 708 13.76 -8.49 -18.27
C ASP A 708 13.90 -7.79 -19.64
N TYR A 709 13.88 -8.58 -20.72
CA TYR A 709 14.08 -8.02 -22.06
C TYR A 709 12.97 -6.98 -22.41
N PRO A 710 13.31 -5.70 -22.62
CA PRO A 710 12.34 -4.64 -22.87
C PRO A 710 11.76 -4.73 -24.28
N SER A 711 10.48 -4.40 -24.42
CA SER A 711 9.86 -4.22 -25.74
C SER A 711 10.16 -2.84 -26.30
N ALA A 712 11.43 -2.42 -26.34
CA ALA A 712 11.86 -1.09 -26.78
C ALA A 712 12.76 -1.13 -28.02
N GLN A 713 12.90 -0.01 -28.71
CA GLN A 713 13.93 0.21 -29.73
C GLN A 713 14.49 1.64 -29.73
N PRO A 714 15.77 1.84 -30.12
CA PRO A 714 16.76 0.79 -30.41
C PRO A 714 17.32 0.18 -29.11
N ILE A 715 17.74 -1.09 -29.18
CA ILE A 715 18.46 -1.78 -28.09
C ILE A 715 19.88 -2.03 -28.58
N GLN A 716 20.87 -1.83 -27.70
CA GLN A 716 22.27 -2.14 -27.95
C GLN A 716 22.85 -2.77 -26.68
N ASP A 717 23.58 -3.88 -26.82
CA ASP A 717 24.29 -4.56 -25.72
C ASP A 717 23.43 -4.85 -24.46
N GLY A 718 22.12 -5.10 -24.64
CA GLY A 718 21.20 -5.41 -23.53
C GLY A 718 20.52 -4.21 -22.89
N CYS A 719 20.71 -3.00 -23.42
CA CYS A 719 20.07 -1.79 -22.91
C CYS A 719 19.38 -0.98 -24.00
N VAL A 720 18.41 -0.16 -23.59
CA VAL A 720 17.67 0.72 -24.51
C VAL A 720 18.49 1.98 -24.75
N VAL A 721 18.84 2.24 -26.01
CA VAL A 721 19.57 3.45 -26.40
C VAL A 721 18.62 4.64 -26.31
N HIS A 722 18.98 5.63 -25.51
CA HIS A 722 18.17 6.83 -25.30
C HIS A 722 19.07 8.07 -25.18
N GLN A 723 18.87 9.04 -26.07
CA GLN A 723 19.73 10.24 -26.21
C GLN A 723 21.20 9.82 -26.41
N GLU A 724 22.13 10.33 -25.58
CA GLU A 724 23.56 9.97 -25.61
C GLU A 724 23.88 8.79 -24.68
N GLY A 725 22.88 8.14 -24.09
CA GLY A 725 23.05 7.11 -23.06
C GLY A 725 22.31 5.79 -23.31
N CYS A 726 22.40 4.92 -22.31
CA CYS A 726 21.94 3.54 -22.31
C CYS A 726 21.10 3.31 -21.04
N LEU A 727 19.81 3.00 -21.21
CA LEU A 727 18.89 2.71 -20.11
C LEU A 727 18.85 1.20 -19.89
N SER A 728 19.31 0.75 -18.72
CA SER A 728 19.23 -0.66 -18.36
C SER A 728 17.78 -1.10 -18.16
N SER A 729 17.51 -2.39 -18.34
CA SER A 729 16.21 -2.99 -18.03
C SER A 729 15.80 -2.74 -16.58
N GLU A 730 16.76 -2.82 -15.65
CA GLU A 730 16.52 -2.52 -14.23
C GLU A 730 16.03 -1.07 -14.05
N HIS A 731 16.59 -0.09 -14.76
CA HIS A 731 16.07 1.29 -14.73
C HIS A 731 14.59 1.35 -15.14
N LEU A 732 14.20 0.62 -16.18
CA LEU A 732 12.80 0.57 -16.65
C LEU A 732 11.87 -0.20 -15.70
N ILE A 733 12.37 -1.20 -14.96
CA ILE A 733 11.60 -1.90 -13.93
C ILE A 733 11.23 -0.96 -12.77
N TRP A 734 12.15 -0.09 -12.36
CA TRP A 734 11.93 0.83 -11.26
C TRP A 734 11.18 2.11 -11.65
N ASN A 735 11.42 2.63 -12.86
CA ASN A 735 10.92 3.95 -13.27
C ASN A 735 9.84 3.88 -14.36
N GLY A 736 9.56 2.68 -14.89
CA GLY A 736 8.63 2.49 -16.00
C GLY A 736 9.21 2.87 -17.37
N SER A 737 8.39 2.73 -18.41
CA SER A 737 8.73 3.14 -19.78
C SER A 737 8.72 4.66 -19.90
N LEU A 738 9.70 5.22 -20.62
CA LEU A 738 9.68 6.64 -20.98
C LEU A 738 8.77 6.88 -22.21
N PRO A 739 8.05 8.02 -22.29
CA PRO A 739 7.21 8.35 -23.44
C PRO A 739 7.97 8.51 -24.77
N SER A 740 9.27 8.78 -24.72
CA SER A 740 10.15 8.93 -25.88
C SER A 740 10.52 7.58 -26.54
N LEU A 741 10.28 6.46 -25.87
CA LEU A 741 10.67 5.14 -26.36
C LEU A 741 9.57 4.55 -27.24
N SER A 742 9.97 4.01 -28.40
CA SER A 742 9.05 3.30 -29.29
C SER A 742 8.96 1.82 -28.91
N PRO A 743 7.76 1.26 -28.71
CA PRO A 743 7.62 -0.15 -28.38
C PRO A 743 7.83 -1.07 -29.60
N ASP A 744 8.50 -2.21 -29.39
CA ASP A 744 8.59 -3.35 -30.33
C ASP A 744 8.18 -4.65 -29.62
N LEU A 745 6.87 -4.92 -29.67
CA LEU A 745 6.23 -6.03 -28.99
C LEU A 745 6.60 -7.39 -29.59
N ASP A 746 6.76 -7.45 -30.92
CA ASP A 746 7.07 -8.68 -31.65
C ASP A 746 8.51 -9.11 -31.39
N ARG A 747 9.45 -8.16 -31.33
CA ARG A 747 10.83 -8.46 -30.94
C ARG A 747 10.89 -9.03 -29.53
N GLN A 748 10.19 -8.44 -28.57
CA GLN A 748 10.13 -9.02 -27.22
C GLN A 748 9.63 -10.47 -27.27
N ALA A 749 8.53 -10.75 -27.98
CA ALA A 749 8.02 -12.12 -28.11
C ALA A 749 9.01 -13.09 -28.78
N ARG A 750 9.71 -12.67 -29.83
CA ARG A 750 10.74 -13.50 -30.49
C ARG A 750 11.89 -13.84 -29.53
N ILE A 751 12.34 -12.90 -28.71
CA ILE A 751 13.41 -13.14 -27.72
C ILE A 751 12.93 -14.11 -26.63
N TYR A 752 11.72 -13.92 -26.10
CA TYR A 752 11.12 -14.84 -25.12
C TYR A 752 10.90 -16.24 -25.70
N GLN A 753 10.58 -16.35 -27.00
CA GLN A 753 10.48 -17.64 -27.68
C GLN A 753 11.84 -18.32 -27.79
N ALA A 754 12.86 -17.60 -28.27
CA ALA A 754 14.18 -18.16 -28.50
C ALA A 754 14.85 -18.66 -27.22
N ILE A 755 14.72 -17.89 -26.13
CA ILE A 755 15.26 -18.31 -24.84
C ILE A 755 14.48 -19.47 -24.22
N ALA A 756 13.16 -19.56 -24.42
CA ALA A 756 12.39 -20.70 -23.93
C ALA A 756 12.78 -22.00 -24.67
N VAL A 757 13.00 -21.94 -25.99
CA VAL A 757 13.57 -23.06 -26.77
C VAL A 757 14.94 -23.47 -26.20
N ALA A 758 15.82 -22.49 -25.97
CA ALA A 758 17.15 -22.73 -25.44
C ALA A 758 17.12 -23.36 -24.03
N ILE A 759 16.25 -22.89 -23.14
CA ILE A 759 16.05 -23.43 -21.79
C ILE A 759 15.50 -24.86 -21.82
N ASN A 760 14.56 -25.15 -22.72
CA ASN A 760 13.98 -26.48 -22.87
C ASN A 760 15.03 -27.54 -23.24
N ALA A 761 16.02 -27.17 -24.06
CA ALA A 761 17.13 -28.05 -24.45
C ALA A 761 18.17 -28.28 -23.33
N ARG A 762 18.09 -27.55 -22.21
CA ARG A 762 19.11 -27.51 -21.15
C ARG A 762 18.55 -28.05 -19.84
N PRO A 763 18.66 -29.37 -19.59
CA PRO A 763 18.08 -30.03 -18.42
C PRO A 763 18.60 -29.50 -17.07
N TRP A 764 19.77 -28.85 -17.07
CA TRP A 764 20.41 -28.25 -15.89
C TRP A 764 19.83 -26.88 -15.49
N ILE A 765 19.06 -26.21 -16.36
CA ILE A 765 18.30 -25.01 -15.99
C ILE A 765 16.98 -25.44 -15.33
N SER A 766 16.81 -25.15 -14.05
CA SER A 766 15.68 -25.63 -13.24
C SER A 766 14.50 -24.65 -13.16
N GLY A 767 14.65 -23.42 -13.65
CA GLY A 767 13.58 -22.43 -13.65
C GLY A 767 13.75 -21.32 -14.67
N PHE A 768 12.64 -20.73 -15.09
CA PHE A 768 12.57 -19.57 -15.97
C PHE A 768 11.58 -18.53 -15.42
N THR A 769 12.03 -17.29 -15.35
CA THR A 769 11.31 -16.17 -14.75
C THR A 769 11.26 -14.99 -15.72
N THR A 770 10.06 -14.46 -15.97
CA THR A 770 9.90 -13.12 -16.55
C THR A 770 9.90 -12.08 -15.42
N ARG A 771 10.63 -10.98 -15.61
CA ARG A 771 10.81 -9.94 -14.60
C ARG A 771 10.14 -8.63 -14.99
N GLY A 772 9.85 -7.80 -13.99
CA GLY A 772 9.23 -6.49 -14.18
C GLY A 772 7.75 -6.56 -14.53
N TYR A 773 7.05 -7.64 -14.15
CA TYR A 773 5.64 -7.80 -14.45
C TYR A 773 4.81 -6.71 -13.76
N HIS A 774 4.06 -5.95 -14.56
CA HIS A 774 3.35 -4.78 -14.05
C HIS A 774 2.21 -5.18 -13.08
N PRO A 775 2.12 -4.57 -11.89
CA PRO A 775 1.29 -5.09 -10.80
C PRO A 775 -0.21 -4.82 -10.93
N ALA A 776 -0.64 -3.85 -11.74
CA ALA A 776 -2.03 -3.38 -11.72
C ALA A 776 -2.75 -3.37 -13.08
N VAL A 777 -2.05 -3.07 -14.18
CA VAL A 777 -2.64 -2.94 -15.53
C VAL A 777 -1.83 -3.64 -16.62
N ASN A 778 -2.52 -4.01 -17.69
CA ASN A 778 -1.97 -4.43 -18.97
C ASN A 778 -1.44 -3.22 -19.75
N LEU A 779 -0.22 -3.37 -20.29
CA LEU A 779 0.50 -2.32 -20.99
C LEU A 779 1.12 -2.86 -22.29
N THR A 780 1.04 -2.07 -23.35
CA THR A 780 1.75 -2.28 -24.62
C THR A 780 2.81 -1.21 -24.83
N ASP A 781 3.52 -0.87 -23.75
CA ASP A 781 4.58 0.15 -23.70
C ASP A 781 5.97 -0.45 -24.00
N ALA A 782 7.04 0.33 -23.83
CA ALA A 782 8.42 -0.10 -24.07
C ALA A 782 9.08 -0.76 -22.84
N SER A 783 8.33 -1.03 -21.77
CA SER A 783 8.87 -1.64 -20.54
C SER A 783 9.21 -3.13 -20.71
N PRO A 784 10.02 -3.71 -19.80
CA PRO A 784 10.23 -5.16 -19.69
C PRO A 784 8.97 -5.99 -19.41
N SER A 785 7.93 -5.40 -18.82
CA SER A 785 6.71 -6.13 -18.46
C SER A 785 6.12 -6.83 -19.68
N VAL A 786 5.89 -8.14 -19.60
CA VAL A 786 5.18 -8.92 -20.62
C VAL A 786 3.65 -8.80 -20.50
N ARG A 787 3.15 -8.20 -19.42
CA ARG A 787 1.72 -8.14 -19.11
C ARG A 787 0.96 -7.32 -20.16
N GLY A 788 0.07 -7.98 -20.90
CA GLY A 788 -0.69 -7.36 -21.99
C GLY A 788 0.04 -7.35 -23.33
N LYS A 789 1.17 -8.05 -23.47
CA LYS A 789 1.99 -8.11 -24.70
C LYS A 789 2.04 -9.53 -25.30
N PRO A 790 2.38 -9.69 -26.59
CA PRO A 790 2.59 -10.97 -27.25
C PRO A 790 3.50 -11.96 -26.50
N ALA A 791 4.53 -11.47 -25.81
CA ALA A 791 5.45 -12.29 -25.01
C ALA A 791 4.75 -13.09 -23.88
N ALA A 792 3.65 -12.58 -23.33
CA ALA A 792 2.85 -13.32 -22.36
C ALA A 792 2.19 -14.57 -22.97
N ALA A 793 1.79 -14.51 -24.24
CA ALA A 793 1.22 -15.67 -24.93
C ALA A 793 2.27 -16.75 -25.21
N VAL A 794 3.51 -16.34 -25.54
CA VAL A 794 4.67 -17.24 -25.65
C VAL A 794 4.93 -17.94 -24.31
N LEU A 795 5.04 -17.18 -23.22
CA LEU A 795 5.24 -17.73 -21.89
C LEU A 795 4.12 -18.67 -21.47
N SER A 796 2.86 -18.32 -21.74
CA SER A 796 1.71 -19.18 -21.41
C SER A 796 1.80 -20.55 -22.08
N ALA A 797 2.22 -20.59 -23.34
CA ALA A 797 2.42 -21.84 -24.07
C ALA A 797 3.56 -22.69 -23.47
N TRP A 798 4.72 -22.08 -23.21
CA TRP A 798 5.88 -22.79 -22.66
C TRP A 798 5.71 -23.26 -21.23
N PHE A 799 5.17 -22.40 -20.36
CA PHE A 799 4.89 -22.77 -18.96
C PHE A 799 3.89 -23.92 -18.89
N ARG A 800 2.88 -23.94 -19.76
CA ARG A 800 1.98 -25.09 -19.89
C ARG A 800 2.71 -26.35 -20.34
N ALA A 801 3.56 -26.23 -21.35
CA ALA A 801 4.28 -27.36 -21.92
C ALA A 801 5.25 -28.01 -20.92
N TRP A 802 5.96 -27.22 -20.11
CA TRP A 802 6.82 -27.74 -19.04
C TRP A 802 6.04 -28.31 -17.85
N LYS A 803 4.86 -27.76 -17.55
CA LYS A 803 3.99 -28.21 -16.46
C LYS A 803 3.30 -29.55 -16.75
N ASN A 804 2.95 -29.82 -18.01
CA ASN A 804 2.25 -31.04 -18.41
C ASN A 804 3.16 -32.27 -18.35
N ALA A 805 3.53 -32.70 -17.14
CA ALA A 805 3.82 -34.11 -16.89
C ALA A 805 2.50 -34.85 -17.10
N SER A 806 2.33 -35.52 -18.25
CA SER A 806 1.33 -36.58 -18.28
C SER A 806 1.80 -37.63 -17.25
N PRO A 807 0.96 -37.99 -16.27
CA PRO A 807 1.28 -39.05 -15.33
C PRO A 807 1.53 -40.39 -16.02
#